data_AF-A0A8K0AD68-F1
#
_entry.id   AF-A0A8K0AD68-F1
#
_cell.length_a   1.000
_cell.length_b   1.000
_cell.length_c   1.000
_cell.angle_alpha   90.00
_cell.angle_beta   90.00
_cell.angle_gamma   90.00
#
_symmetry.space_group_name_H-M   'P 1'
#
loop_
_entity.id
_entity.type
_entity.pdbx_description
1 polymer ?
#
loop_
_entity_poly.entity_id
_entity_poly.type
_entity_poly.pdbx_seq_one_letter_code
_entity_poly.pdbx_strand_id
1 'polypeptide(L)'
;MSRFSLLDTLNLDMASPVTVRKTVIRRKFAETPTEADSILYTPYKNLSAKSKKIIRRSYELGPHAVGMRFLYEARIEELEEELDTERQTRMKVEKHRNDLLRELDELSERLDEAGGASAAQIELNKKREMELAKIRRELEESTMQHEASVTTLRKRHSDQLTELTEQVESLQRSRTKLDKEKNQLRVELDDVATQYESVTRIKLHLETTVRELETKYSDSSSRNEELSRQLSDLQVLRSKLTAENAELGRQLDDAEAQVRELSRTKAIIQQSYEEAKKGLEEETRQRTQLSHQVVQLQHDMDVLREQLDEEQEGRTELQRQLSKANAECASWRTKYETEVIQRLEELEEQKKKLAAKLQIAEEQVEAAQAKVSSLEKTKNRLAGEVEDLMIDLEKANAAAAALEKKQRLLDKQIAEWKVKCEEITVELDASQKECKAYQIELFKLKGQYDEAMDTIDQLRRENGVLKDEVRDLSDQLSDSQKYVHELEKAKKRLDLEKEELLATIEELEASLEGEAAKVSRLQTEIVQVKSDCERRIAEKEEEFETTRKNLLRQLESLQASLEVETKAKNEAIRAKKKLEADLNELEVALDNATKANAEAKKTITKLQLTIKELQVQLDDEIRSREELREQYALLEKRLQLTITELEDLRVLYEHSEKVRKAAEADAQDLQDRNNELAAQNASLSAHKRKVDAELQALQVELDETVAELKAADERAKKAAAEAAHLADELRAEQETCLQLDKTKKNLEVTLKDLQLRLDEAEAIALKGGKRLIQKLEARVRELEQELENEQRRHSETQKNMRKNERRLKELSFQAEEDRKTQERMQELIEKLQLKIKSYKRQVEEIEEQATINLSKFRKTQHELEDAEERAEIAEGSLNKLRARNRGTVSPATRITIKRTVVKRSLSPVKQ
;
A
#
# COMPACT_ATOMS: atom_id res chain seq x y z
N MET A 1 36.44 -69.32 26.68
CA MET A 1 37.84 -69.82 26.61
C MET A 1 37.91 -71.21 27.24
N SER A 2 38.99 -71.96 27.00
CA SER A 2 39.16 -73.35 27.46
C SER A 2 39.19 -73.51 28.99
N ARG A 3 38.59 -74.61 29.48
CA ARG A 3 39.14 -75.56 30.47
C ARG A 3 38.64 -76.97 30.05
N PHE A 4 39.51 -77.96 29.86
CA PHE A 4 40.05 -78.89 30.88
C PHE A 4 38.94 -79.60 31.69
N SER A 5 38.92 -80.93 31.86
CA SER A 5 39.70 -82.05 31.28
C SER A 5 39.14 -83.41 31.78
N LEU A 6 39.55 -84.53 31.15
CA LEU A 6 39.75 -85.92 31.63
C LEU A 6 39.12 -86.46 32.96
N LEU A 7 39.04 -87.80 33.02
CA LEU A 7 38.60 -88.69 34.13
C LEU A 7 37.06 -88.80 34.23
N ASP A 8 36.47 -89.99 34.07
CA ASP A 8 36.44 -91.18 34.96
C ASP A 8 35.55 -90.94 36.21
N THR A 9 34.68 -91.85 36.66
CA THR A 9 34.29 -93.23 36.23
C THR A 9 32.87 -93.51 36.77
N LEU A 10 32.25 -94.66 36.43
CA LEU A 10 31.67 -95.64 37.38
C LEU A 10 30.84 -96.76 36.70
N ASN A 11 31.03 -97.99 37.18
CA ASN A 11 30.04 -98.95 37.70
C ASN A 11 28.53 -98.60 37.60
N LEU A 12 27.58 -99.55 37.47
CA LEU A 12 27.62 -101.01 37.74
C LEU A 12 26.46 -101.77 37.01
N ASP A 13 26.40 -103.09 37.25
CA ASP A 13 25.25 -104.01 37.21
C ASP A 13 24.53 -104.45 35.89
N MET A 14 24.83 -105.70 35.53
CA MET A 14 23.95 -106.89 35.65
C MET A 14 22.53 -106.95 35.02
N ALA A 15 22.41 -107.95 34.12
CA ALA A 15 21.37 -108.99 34.05
C ALA A 15 20.17 -108.87 33.05
N SER A 16 20.07 -109.92 32.21
CA SER A 16 18.88 -110.38 31.44
C SER A 16 18.40 -109.50 30.26
N PRO A 17 17.64 -110.04 29.27
CA PRO A 17 16.81 -111.25 29.34
C PRO A 17 16.99 -112.35 28.25
N VAL A 18 16.66 -113.59 28.67
CA VAL A 18 15.84 -114.61 27.97
C VAL A 18 15.97 -114.81 26.44
N THR A 19 16.30 -116.04 26.03
CA THR A 19 15.52 -116.80 25.01
C THR A 19 15.72 -118.31 25.19
N VAL A 20 14.63 -119.08 25.02
CA VAL A 20 14.57 -120.54 25.24
C VAL A 20 14.73 -121.34 23.93
N ARG A 21 15.51 -122.44 23.94
CA ARG A 21 15.29 -123.65 23.10
C ARG A 21 16.13 -124.87 23.55
N LYS A 22 15.44 -126.01 23.74
CA LYS A 22 15.71 -127.41 23.27
C LYS A 22 17.19 -127.84 23.03
N THR A 23 17.70 -129.05 23.40
CA THR A 23 17.05 -130.32 23.85
C THR A 23 18.07 -131.39 24.37
N VAL A 24 17.69 -132.16 25.41
CA VAL A 24 17.89 -133.64 25.65
C VAL A 24 19.30 -134.30 25.68
N ILE A 25 19.60 -135.11 26.73
CA ILE A 25 20.09 -136.55 26.71
C ILE A 25 20.35 -137.14 28.15
N ARG A 26 19.69 -138.27 28.51
CA ARG A 26 20.03 -139.50 29.34
C ARG A 26 20.99 -139.46 30.60
N ARG A 27 20.99 -140.35 31.63
CA ARG A 27 20.17 -141.49 32.22
C ARG A 27 20.81 -142.09 33.54
N LYS A 28 20.06 -142.93 34.33
CA LYS A 28 20.42 -143.91 35.46
C LYS A 28 20.28 -143.39 36.94
N PHE A 29 19.52 -143.98 37.92
CA PHE A 29 19.48 -145.28 38.71
C PHE A 29 20.37 -145.26 40.03
N ALA A 30 20.17 -145.91 41.22
CA ALA A 30 19.31 -146.97 41.88
C ALA A 30 19.59 -146.98 43.45
N GLU A 31 19.06 -147.71 44.50
CA GLU A 31 17.96 -148.69 44.86
C GLU A 31 17.72 -148.78 46.45
N THR A 32 17.17 -149.88 47.08
CA THR A 32 16.70 -150.06 48.53
C THR A 32 17.09 -151.45 49.20
N PRO A 33 16.65 -152.02 50.41
CA PRO A 33 15.61 -151.74 51.47
C PRO A 33 15.95 -151.94 53.03
N THR A 34 15.41 -152.94 53.79
CA THR A 34 15.12 -152.98 55.30
C THR A 34 15.13 -154.38 56.02
N GLU A 35 15.28 -154.55 57.40
CA GLU A 35 14.68 -155.64 58.33
C GLU A 35 15.17 -155.85 59.85
N ALA A 36 14.50 -156.73 60.69
CA ALA A 36 14.81 -157.44 62.03
C ALA A 36 14.31 -156.86 63.45
N ASP A 37 14.13 -157.49 64.68
CA ASP A 37 14.04 -158.87 65.36
C ASP A 37 13.31 -158.92 66.81
N SER A 38 13.56 -159.87 67.79
CA SER A 38 12.69 -160.29 68.98
C SER A 38 13.35 -161.10 70.21
N ILE A 39 12.64 -161.52 71.35
CA ILE A 39 12.81 -162.76 72.29
C ILE A 39 12.22 -162.78 73.80
N LEU A 40 12.30 -163.93 74.57
CA LEU A 40 11.47 -164.61 75.68
C LEU A 40 12.23 -164.98 77.05
N TYR A 41 11.80 -165.67 78.19
CA TYR A 41 10.59 -166.08 79.02
C TYR A 41 10.97 -166.82 80.41
N THR A 42 10.07 -167.32 81.35
CA THR A 42 10.39 -167.75 82.80
C THR A 42 9.59 -168.94 83.55
N PRO A 43 9.99 -169.48 84.77
CA PRO A 43 9.39 -170.67 85.52
C PRO A 43 9.23 -170.68 87.14
N TYR A 44 8.85 -171.80 87.85
CA TYR A 44 8.51 -171.95 89.34
C TYR A 44 8.50 -173.44 89.94
N LYS A 45 8.71 -173.78 91.28
CA LYS A 45 8.13 -175.00 92.05
C LYS A 45 8.57 -175.44 93.51
N ASN A 46 7.69 -176.26 94.20
CA ASN A 46 7.87 -177.44 95.14
C ASN A 46 7.66 -177.44 96.72
N LEU A 47 7.35 -178.65 97.30
CA LEU A 47 7.00 -178.96 98.73
C LEU A 47 7.23 -180.48 99.11
N SER A 48 7.20 -180.93 100.39
CA SER A 48 7.46 -182.35 100.82
C SER A 48 6.73 -182.88 102.10
N ALA A 49 6.92 -184.16 102.48
CA ALA A 49 5.87 -185.01 103.10
C ALA A 49 6.17 -185.75 104.46
N LYS A 50 7.09 -185.29 105.32
CA LYS A 50 7.62 -186.11 106.44
C LYS A 50 6.71 -186.27 107.69
N SER A 51 5.84 -185.32 108.01
CA SER A 51 5.24 -185.20 109.36
C SER A 51 3.99 -186.07 109.65
N LYS A 52 3.50 -186.87 108.70
CA LYS A 52 2.21 -187.61 108.82
C LYS A 52 2.28 -188.94 109.61
N LYS A 53 3.35 -189.23 110.37
CA LYS A 53 3.63 -190.59 110.91
C LYS A 53 3.73 -190.73 112.43
N ILE A 54 3.12 -189.82 113.19
CA ILE A 54 2.83 -189.96 114.63
C ILE A 54 1.33 -189.66 114.77
N ILE A 55 0.37 -190.55 114.47
CA ILE A 55 0.13 -191.91 115.03
C ILE A 55 0.01 -191.83 116.55
N ARG A 56 -1.19 -191.79 117.17
CA ARG A 56 -2.36 -192.72 117.10
C ARG A 56 -2.12 -194.11 117.73
N ARG A 57 -1.78 -194.11 119.02
CA ARG A 57 -2.00 -195.20 120.01
C ARG A 57 -1.66 -194.61 121.39
N SER A 58 -2.29 -194.94 122.52
CA SER A 58 -3.59 -195.58 122.81
C SER A 58 -3.87 -195.24 124.28
N TYR A 59 -5.07 -194.83 124.71
CA TYR A 59 -6.23 -195.71 124.90
C TYR A 59 -5.89 -197.02 125.62
N GLU A 60 -5.61 -196.94 126.92
CA GLU A 60 -5.97 -197.94 127.95
C GLU A 60 -5.54 -197.43 129.35
N LEU A 61 -6.12 -198.03 130.40
CA LEU A 61 -5.95 -197.71 131.83
C LEU A 61 -6.59 -196.39 132.30
N GLY A 62 -6.91 -196.37 133.60
CA GLY A 62 -7.75 -195.36 134.26
C GLY A 62 -6.97 -194.21 134.93
N PRO A 63 -7.33 -193.82 136.16
CA PRO A 63 -7.01 -192.49 136.68
C PRO A 63 -5.56 -192.32 137.17
N HIS A 64 -4.62 -192.03 136.27
CA HIS A 64 -3.39 -191.24 136.51
C HIS A 64 -2.62 -190.94 135.19
N ALA A 65 -3.00 -189.92 134.41
CA ALA A 65 -2.25 -189.50 133.22
C ALA A 65 -2.51 -188.02 132.80
N VAL A 66 -1.86 -187.05 133.47
CA VAL A 66 -2.08 -185.61 133.20
C VAL A 66 -0.91 -184.92 132.47
N GLY A 67 0.32 -185.45 132.55
CA GLY A 67 1.54 -184.67 132.23
C GLY A 67 1.90 -184.41 130.75
N MET A 68 1.39 -185.18 129.78
CA MET A 68 1.94 -185.17 128.41
C MET A 68 1.30 -184.21 127.40
N ARG A 69 0.16 -183.56 127.72
CA ARG A 69 -0.59 -182.78 126.71
C ARG A 69 0.06 -181.41 126.41
N PHE A 70 0.46 -180.71 127.47
CA PHE A 70 0.95 -179.32 127.42
C PHE A 70 2.19 -179.09 126.52
N LEU A 71 3.04 -180.10 126.35
CA LEU A 71 4.31 -179.97 125.61
C LEU A 71 4.16 -179.96 124.08
N TYR A 72 3.02 -180.39 123.54
CA TYR A 72 2.80 -180.42 122.09
C TYR A 72 2.00 -179.21 121.56
N GLU A 73 1.22 -178.54 122.41
CA GLU A 73 0.47 -177.34 122.02
C GLU A 73 1.43 -176.13 121.89
N ALA A 74 2.35 -175.93 122.85
CA ALA A 74 3.31 -174.82 122.84
C ALA A 74 4.28 -174.81 121.63
N ARG A 75 4.62 -175.98 121.05
CA ARG A 75 5.53 -176.07 119.89
C ARG A 75 4.83 -175.86 118.53
N ILE A 76 3.51 -175.63 118.53
CA ILE A 76 2.77 -175.25 117.33
C ILE A 76 2.77 -173.73 117.18
N GLU A 77 2.51 -172.97 118.25
CA GLU A 77 2.48 -171.49 118.23
C GLU A 77 3.79 -170.88 117.70
N GLU A 78 4.96 -171.35 118.18
CA GLU A 78 6.28 -170.88 117.70
C GLU A 78 6.45 -170.99 116.17
N LEU A 79 5.90 -172.05 115.55
CA LEU A 79 6.04 -172.31 114.11
C LEU A 79 5.02 -171.56 113.25
N GLU A 80 3.95 -171.05 113.86
CA GLU A 80 2.96 -170.21 113.18
C GLU A 80 3.39 -168.74 113.19
N GLU A 81 4.03 -168.25 114.27
CA GLU A 81 4.65 -166.90 114.29
C GLU A 81 5.79 -166.77 113.26
N GLU A 82 6.72 -167.73 113.18
CA GLU A 82 7.82 -167.71 112.20
C GLU A 82 7.30 -167.54 110.76
N LEU A 83 6.22 -168.25 110.39
CA LEU A 83 5.67 -168.26 109.04
C LEU A 83 5.07 -166.92 108.60
N ASP A 84 4.45 -166.17 109.51
CA ASP A 84 3.85 -164.87 109.17
C ASP A 84 4.89 -163.73 109.12
N THR A 85 6.03 -163.85 109.82
CA THR A 85 7.14 -162.90 109.63
C THR A 85 7.76 -163.00 108.23
N GLU A 86 7.99 -164.22 107.72
CA GLU A 86 8.50 -164.52 106.38
C GLU A 86 7.58 -163.96 105.26
N ARG A 87 6.26 -163.95 105.50
CA ARG A 87 5.28 -163.36 104.56
C ARG A 87 5.37 -161.83 104.50
N GLN A 88 5.55 -161.18 105.64
CA GLN A 88 5.61 -159.71 105.71
C GLN A 88 6.90 -159.13 105.10
N THR A 89 8.03 -159.83 105.18
CA THR A 89 9.30 -159.38 104.58
C THR A 89 9.21 -159.44 103.04
N ARG A 90 8.75 -160.57 102.49
CA ARG A 90 8.63 -160.77 101.03
C ARG A 90 7.75 -159.73 100.34
N MET A 91 6.61 -159.38 100.95
CA MET A 91 5.68 -158.38 100.40
C MET A 91 6.32 -156.99 100.25
N LYS A 92 7.25 -156.61 101.14
CA LYS A 92 7.97 -155.32 101.06
C LYS A 92 8.97 -155.30 99.89
N VAL A 93 9.64 -156.43 99.64
CA VAL A 93 10.63 -156.57 98.55
C VAL A 93 9.96 -156.48 97.17
N GLU A 94 8.82 -157.15 96.97
CA GLU A 94 8.08 -157.05 95.70
C GLU A 94 7.57 -155.63 95.41
N LYS A 95 7.23 -154.85 96.44
CA LYS A 95 6.82 -153.44 96.27
C LYS A 95 7.96 -152.57 95.74
N HIS A 96 9.11 -152.55 96.43
CA HIS A 96 10.27 -151.74 96.00
C HIS A 96 10.77 -152.08 94.59
N ARG A 97 10.68 -153.34 94.16
CA ARG A 97 11.01 -153.73 92.79
C ARG A 97 10.08 -153.05 91.76
N ASN A 98 8.79 -152.96 92.06
CA ASN A 98 7.81 -152.35 91.15
C ASN A 98 7.91 -150.82 91.14
N ASP A 99 8.25 -150.21 92.27
CA ASP A 99 8.51 -148.77 92.38
C ASP A 99 9.71 -148.38 91.46
N LEU A 100 10.84 -149.10 91.57
CA LEU A 100 12.06 -148.85 90.78
C LEU A 100 11.91 -149.06 89.25
N LEU A 101 10.98 -149.92 88.81
CA LEU A 101 10.73 -150.10 87.37
C LEU A 101 10.05 -148.87 86.76
N ARG A 102 9.13 -148.22 87.49
CA ARG A 102 8.46 -147.00 87.04
C ARG A 102 9.42 -145.84 86.85
N GLU A 103 10.37 -145.67 87.76
CA GLU A 103 11.38 -144.60 87.67
C GLU A 103 12.25 -144.73 86.42
N LEU A 104 12.45 -145.94 85.90
CA LEU A 104 13.22 -146.19 84.68
C LEU A 104 12.45 -145.81 83.41
N ASP A 105 11.15 -146.14 83.35
CA ASP A 105 10.27 -145.80 82.23
C ASP A 105 10.09 -144.27 82.14
N GLU A 106 9.81 -143.59 83.26
CA GLU A 106 9.66 -142.11 83.33
C GLU A 106 10.91 -141.33 82.91
N LEU A 107 12.11 -141.90 83.12
CA LEU A 107 13.36 -141.28 82.67
C LEU A 107 13.61 -141.47 81.17
N SER A 108 13.02 -142.50 80.56
CA SER A 108 13.17 -142.80 79.14
C SER A 108 12.31 -141.87 78.28
N GLU A 109 11.04 -141.68 78.62
CA GLU A 109 10.13 -140.76 77.90
C GLU A 109 10.68 -139.32 77.85
N ARG A 110 11.22 -138.82 78.97
CA ARG A 110 11.80 -137.47 79.07
C ARG A 110 13.02 -137.26 78.14
N LEU A 111 13.72 -138.32 77.76
CA LEU A 111 14.88 -138.23 76.87
C LEU A 111 14.44 -138.03 75.41
N ASP A 112 13.40 -138.75 74.98
CA ASP A 112 12.84 -138.61 73.63
C ASP A 112 12.13 -137.26 73.43
N GLU A 113 11.42 -136.75 74.45
CA GLU A 113 10.84 -135.39 74.44
C GLU A 113 11.92 -134.31 74.24
N ALA A 114 13.05 -134.42 74.94
CA ALA A 114 14.18 -133.49 74.80
C ALA A 114 14.85 -133.57 73.42
N GLY A 115 14.90 -134.76 72.81
CA GLY A 115 15.33 -134.96 71.43
C GLY A 115 14.42 -134.26 70.42
N GLY A 116 13.10 -134.43 70.56
CA GLY A 116 12.10 -133.79 69.71
C GLY A 116 12.12 -132.26 69.76
N ALA A 117 12.21 -131.69 70.96
CA ALA A 117 12.31 -130.23 71.16
C ALA A 117 13.55 -129.63 70.48
N SER A 118 14.68 -130.35 70.53
CA SER A 118 15.95 -129.91 69.92
C SER A 118 15.86 -129.84 68.39
N ALA A 119 15.17 -130.78 67.74
CA ALA A 119 14.99 -130.78 66.29
C ALA A 119 14.11 -129.61 65.81
N ALA A 120 13.00 -129.34 66.50
CA ALA A 120 12.09 -128.24 66.17
C ALA A 120 12.78 -126.86 66.21
N GLN A 121 13.67 -126.64 67.18
CA GLN A 121 14.42 -125.39 67.32
C GLN A 121 15.38 -125.13 66.14
N ILE A 122 15.95 -126.17 65.54
CA ILE A 122 16.85 -126.06 64.39
C ILE A 122 16.09 -125.66 63.12
N GLU A 123 14.90 -126.21 62.89
CA GLU A 123 14.02 -125.77 61.79
C GLU A 123 13.59 -124.31 61.92
N LEU A 124 13.23 -123.90 63.15
CA LEU A 124 12.73 -122.56 63.43
C LEU A 124 13.82 -121.50 63.18
N ASN A 125 15.07 -121.80 63.53
CA ASN A 125 16.21 -120.92 63.19
C ASN A 125 16.46 -120.83 61.68
N LYS A 126 16.40 -121.93 60.92
CA LYS A 126 16.53 -121.90 59.45
C LYS A 126 15.45 -121.03 58.78
N LYS A 127 14.21 -121.06 59.28
CA LYS A 127 13.11 -120.22 58.79
C LYS A 127 13.42 -118.73 59.02
N ARG A 128 13.87 -118.36 60.23
CA ARG A 128 14.32 -117.00 60.56
C ARG A 128 15.47 -116.52 59.68
N GLU A 129 16.45 -117.36 59.38
CA GLU A 129 17.58 -117.01 58.50
C GLU A 129 17.11 -116.71 57.06
N MET A 130 16.18 -117.50 56.52
CA MET A 130 15.59 -117.25 55.20
C MET A 130 14.74 -115.98 55.16
N GLU A 131 13.95 -115.71 56.21
CA GLU A 131 13.15 -114.49 56.35
C GLU A 131 14.04 -113.23 56.44
N LEU A 132 15.11 -113.28 57.24
CA LEU A 132 16.10 -112.20 57.34
C LEU A 132 16.82 -111.95 56.00
N ALA A 133 17.17 -113.00 55.26
CA ALA A 133 17.78 -112.88 53.94
C ALA A 133 16.81 -112.27 52.90
N LYS A 134 15.51 -112.57 53.01
CA LYS A 134 14.47 -111.98 52.16
C LYS A 134 14.28 -110.49 52.45
N ILE A 135 14.07 -110.13 53.73
CA ILE A 135 13.80 -108.76 54.18
C ILE A 135 14.96 -107.82 53.80
N ARG A 136 16.22 -108.29 53.81
CA ARG A 136 17.37 -107.51 53.35
C ARG A 136 17.28 -107.11 51.88
N ARG A 137 16.88 -108.02 50.99
CA ARG A 137 16.70 -107.71 49.56
C ARG A 137 15.54 -106.76 49.32
N GLU A 138 14.41 -106.98 50.00
CA GLU A 138 13.25 -106.09 49.91
C GLU A 138 13.60 -104.66 50.40
N LEU A 139 14.50 -104.53 51.39
CA LEU A 139 15.05 -103.25 51.84
C LEU A 139 16.02 -102.63 50.83
N GLU A 140 16.94 -103.42 50.26
CA GLU A 140 17.92 -102.97 49.24
C GLU A 140 17.20 -102.47 47.96
N GLU A 141 16.23 -103.23 47.46
CA GLU A 141 15.39 -102.85 46.31
C GLU A 141 14.57 -101.58 46.58
N SER A 142 13.96 -101.47 47.77
CA SER A 142 13.23 -100.27 48.20
C SER A 142 14.14 -99.04 48.31
N THR A 143 15.37 -99.21 48.81
CA THR A 143 16.36 -98.13 48.90
C THR A 143 16.75 -97.62 47.52
N MET A 144 17.06 -98.54 46.57
CA MET A 144 17.38 -98.18 45.19
C MET A 144 16.22 -97.46 44.48
N GLN A 145 14.98 -97.89 44.68
CA GLN A 145 13.80 -97.20 44.13
C GLN A 145 13.61 -95.80 44.74
N HIS A 146 13.90 -95.64 46.03
CA HIS A 146 13.85 -94.34 46.69
C HIS A 146 14.94 -93.39 46.16
N GLU A 147 16.17 -93.84 45.99
CA GLU A 147 17.27 -93.03 45.43
C GLU A 147 17.03 -92.64 43.96
N ALA A 148 16.50 -93.55 43.13
CA ALA A 148 16.05 -93.25 41.77
C ALA A 148 14.92 -92.20 41.74
N SER A 149 14.00 -92.25 42.71
CA SER A 149 12.93 -91.25 42.85
C SER A 149 13.48 -89.89 43.29
N VAL A 150 14.38 -89.86 44.29
CA VAL A 150 15.00 -88.63 44.81
C VAL A 150 15.89 -87.96 43.76
N THR A 151 16.66 -88.72 42.97
CA THR A 151 17.47 -88.17 41.87
C THR A 151 16.60 -87.59 40.76
N THR A 152 15.50 -88.28 40.39
CA THR A 152 14.53 -87.78 39.41
C THR A 152 13.85 -86.48 39.88
N LEU A 153 13.44 -86.42 41.16
CA LEU A 153 12.86 -85.20 41.76
C LEU A 153 13.86 -84.05 41.84
N ARG A 154 15.11 -84.32 42.25
CA ARG A 154 16.19 -83.31 42.27
C ARG A 154 16.45 -82.74 40.87
N LYS A 155 16.49 -83.60 39.84
CA LYS A 155 16.63 -83.13 38.46
C LYS A 155 15.44 -82.26 38.05
N ARG A 156 14.20 -82.73 38.25
CA ARG A 156 13.00 -81.95 37.91
C ARG A 156 12.97 -80.59 38.61
N HIS A 157 13.32 -80.52 39.89
CA HIS A 157 13.43 -79.26 40.62
C HIS A 157 14.56 -78.36 40.08
N SER A 158 15.70 -78.93 39.67
CA SER A 158 16.77 -78.17 39.01
C SER A 158 16.32 -77.58 37.68
N ASP A 159 15.68 -78.39 36.83
CA ASP A 159 15.17 -77.99 35.52
C ASP A 159 14.11 -76.87 35.67
N GLN A 160 13.20 -77.01 36.65
CA GLN A 160 12.20 -75.98 37.00
C GLN A 160 12.82 -74.71 37.60
N LEU A 161 13.89 -74.81 38.40
CA LEU A 161 14.60 -73.65 38.92
C LEU A 161 15.32 -72.88 37.80
N THR A 162 15.89 -73.57 36.80
CA THR A 162 16.45 -72.91 35.61
C THR A 162 15.35 -72.24 34.78
N GLU A 163 14.22 -72.90 34.54
CA GLU A 163 13.09 -72.33 33.79
C GLU A 163 12.55 -71.05 34.50
N LEU A 164 12.33 -71.11 35.81
CA LEU A 164 11.90 -69.95 36.59
C LEU A 164 12.94 -68.82 36.61
N THR A 165 14.24 -69.16 36.59
CA THR A 165 15.32 -68.14 36.50
C THR A 165 15.31 -67.45 35.14
N GLU A 166 15.16 -68.20 34.04
CA GLU A 166 15.05 -67.64 32.69
C GLU A 166 13.77 -66.79 32.51
N GLN A 167 12.65 -67.23 33.09
CA GLN A 167 11.41 -66.43 33.16
C GLN A 167 11.61 -65.13 33.94
N VAL A 168 12.29 -65.17 35.10
CA VAL A 168 12.61 -63.98 35.90
C VAL A 168 13.55 -63.03 35.14
N GLU A 169 14.58 -63.53 34.46
CA GLU A 169 15.44 -62.70 33.61
C GLU A 169 14.67 -62.07 32.44
N SER A 170 13.80 -62.84 31.78
CA SER A 170 12.94 -62.34 30.70
C SER A 170 12.01 -61.22 31.20
N LEU A 171 11.37 -61.42 32.34
CA LEU A 171 10.53 -60.41 32.99
C LEU A 171 11.33 -59.18 33.44
N GLN A 172 12.57 -59.33 33.92
CA GLN A 172 13.45 -58.19 34.25
C GLN A 172 13.87 -57.40 33.01
N ARG A 173 14.17 -58.07 31.89
CA ARG A 173 14.47 -57.42 30.59
C ARG A 173 13.23 -56.69 30.06
N SER A 174 12.05 -57.33 30.10
CA SER A 174 10.78 -56.71 29.72
C SER A 174 10.45 -55.51 30.61
N ARG A 175 10.62 -55.64 31.94
CA ARG A 175 10.41 -54.55 32.89
C ARG A 175 11.37 -53.38 32.61
N THR A 176 12.66 -53.61 32.39
CA THR A 176 13.61 -52.53 32.10
C THR A 176 13.41 -51.86 30.74
N LYS A 177 12.74 -52.54 29.80
CA LYS A 177 12.22 -51.93 28.56
C LYS A 177 11.00 -51.06 28.86
N LEU A 178 10.00 -51.58 29.58
CA LEU A 178 8.79 -50.86 29.98
C LEU A 178 9.08 -49.65 30.90
N ASP A 179 10.03 -49.75 31.83
CA ASP A 179 10.48 -48.65 32.69
C ASP A 179 11.15 -47.53 31.86
N LYS A 180 11.80 -47.86 30.73
CA LYS A 180 12.33 -46.85 29.78
C LYS A 180 11.23 -46.24 28.93
N GLU A 181 10.35 -47.06 28.35
CA GLU A 181 9.22 -46.61 27.53
C GLU A 181 8.28 -45.71 28.33
N LYS A 182 7.98 -46.07 29.59
CA LYS A 182 7.27 -45.23 30.55
C LYS A 182 7.96 -43.90 30.83
N ASN A 183 9.28 -43.89 31.01
CA ASN A 183 10.02 -42.64 31.26
C ASN A 183 10.07 -41.76 30.01
N GLN A 184 10.15 -42.35 28.82
CA GLN A 184 10.11 -41.62 27.55
C GLN A 184 8.71 -41.05 27.28
N LEU A 185 7.65 -41.86 27.41
CA LEU A 185 6.25 -41.39 27.34
C LEU A 185 5.94 -40.32 28.39
N ARG A 186 6.63 -40.32 29.54
CA ARG A 186 6.52 -39.26 30.54
C ARG A 186 7.19 -37.96 30.10
N VAL A 187 8.37 -38.01 29.48
CA VAL A 187 9.01 -36.82 28.89
C VAL A 187 8.16 -36.29 27.74
N GLU A 188 7.64 -37.15 26.88
CA GLU A 188 6.73 -36.77 25.80
C GLU A 188 5.42 -36.17 26.34
N LEU A 189 4.90 -36.65 27.47
CA LEU A 189 3.75 -36.07 28.17
C LEU A 189 4.08 -34.69 28.81
N ASP A 190 5.25 -34.54 29.43
CA ASP A 190 5.70 -33.28 30.02
C ASP A 190 5.99 -32.22 28.92
N ASP A 191 6.53 -32.63 27.76
CA ASP A 191 6.71 -31.80 26.57
C ASP A 191 5.35 -31.40 25.95
N VAL A 192 4.41 -32.34 25.81
CA VAL A 192 3.04 -32.03 25.33
C VAL A 192 2.29 -31.14 26.32
N ALA A 193 2.50 -31.30 27.63
CA ALA A 193 1.91 -30.44 28.66
C ALA A 193 2.45 -29.01 28.58
N THR A 194 3.77 -28.82 28.43
CA THR A 194 4.36 -27.48 28.28
C THR A 194 3.97 -26.83 26.94
N GLN A 195 3.84 -27.60 25.86
CA GLN A 195 3.25 -27.13 24.60
C GLN A 195 1.79 -26.72 24.79
N TYR A 196 0.97 -27.53 25.45
CA TYR A 196 -0.43 -27.21 25.77
C TYR A 196 -0.57 -25.96 26.64
N GLU A 197 0.30 -25.76 27.64
CA GLU A 197 0.35 -24.51 28.39
C GLU A 197 0.72 -23.30 27.53
N SER A 198 1.64 -23.47 26.58
CA SER A 198 2.04 -22.39 25.66
C SER A 198 0.90 -22.02 24.71
N VAL A 199 0.22 -23.03 24.14
CA VAL A 199 -0.97 -22.86 23.28
C VAL A 199 -2.12 -22.29 24.08
N THR A 200 -2.30 -22.68 25.34
CA THR A 200 -3.33 -22.11 26.24
C THR A 200 -3.02 -20.64 26.54
N ARG A 201 -1.76 -20.28 26.81
CA ARG A 201 -1.34 -18.88 26.99
C ARG A 201 -1.53 -18.04 25.72
N ILE A 202 -1.15 -18.57 24.56
CA ILE A 202 -1.35 -17.91 23.25
C ILE A 202 -2.84 -17.76 22.95
N LYS A 203 -3.66 -18.80 23.17
CA LYS A 203 -5.12 -18.76 23.03
C LYS A 203 -5.73 -17.70 23.95
N LEU A 204 -5.36 -17.67 25.23
CA LEU A 204 -5.92 -16.73 26.19
C LEU A 204 -5.53 -15.28 25.87
N HIS A 205 -4.30 -15.06 25.37
CA HIS A 205 -3.87 -13.78 24.83
C HIS A 205 -4.67 -13.38 23.56
N LEU A 206 -4.84 -14.31 22.61
CA LEU A 206 -5.65 -14.09 21.41
C LEU A 206 -7.10 -13.76 21.77
N GLU A 207 -7.71 -14.50 22.70
CA GLU A 207 -9.06 -14.19 23.20
C GLU A 207 -9.14 -12.81 23.87
N THR A 208 -8.11 -12.35 24.60
CA THR A 208 -8.08 -10.95 25.08
C THR A 208 -7.99 -9.96 23.92
N THR A 209 -7.13 -10.18 22.92
CA THR A 209 -7.06 -9.28 21.75
C THR A 209 -8.34 -9.28 20.91
N VAL A 210 -9.06 -10.41 20.82
CA VAL A 210 -10.36 -10.48 20.14
C VAL A 210 -11.39 -9.67 20.91
N ARG A 211 -11.50 -9.82 22.24
CA ARG A 211 -12.41 -9.00 23.06
C ARG A 211 -12.08 -7.51 23.00
N GLU A 212 -10.80 -7.14 22.97
CA GLU A 212 -10.36 -5.75 22.76
C GLU A 212 -10.76 -5.22 21.38
N LEU A 213 -10.67 -6.03 20.32
CA LEU A 213 -11.08 -5.66 18.96
C LEU A 213 -12.61 -5.58 18.82
N GLU A 214 -13.35 -6.51 19.43
CA GLU A 214 -14.82 -6.48 19.53
C GLU A 214 -15.29 -5.21 20.27
N THR A 215 -14.63 -4.85 21.37
CA THR A 215 -14.89 -3.60 22.11
C THR A 215 -14.60 -2.38 21.25
N LYS A 216 -13.41 -2.29 20.63
CA LYS A 216 -13.03 -1.20 19.71
C LYS A 216 -13.98 -1.09 18.51
N TYR A 217 -14.51 -2.20 18.02
CA TYR A 217 -15.52 -2.22 16.95
C TYR A 217 -16.88 -1.70 17.44
N SER A 218 -17.33 -2.11 18.62
CA SER A 218 -18.55 -1.59 19.27
C SER A 218 -18.47 -0.08 19.54
N ASP A 219 -17.35 0.40 20.06
CA ASP A 219 -17.07 1.82 20.30
C ASP A 219 -17.05 2.61 18.99
N SER A 220 -16.43 2.04 17.95
CA SER A 220 -16.43 2.65 16.61
C SER A 220 -17.84 2.70 16.00
N SER A 221 -18.64 1.64 16.15
CA SER A 221 -20.00 1.56 15.62
C SER A 221 -20.94 2.55 16.32
N SER A 222 -20.92 2.61 17.64
CA SER A 222 -21.73 3.55 18.43
C SER A 222 -21.34 5.01 18.16
N ARG A 223 -20.04 5.30 17.98
CA ARG A 223 -19.58 6.64 17.57
C ARG A 223 -20.01 7.00 16.13
N ASN A 224 -20.13 6.01 15.24
CA ASN A 224 -20.64 6.21 13.88
C ASN A 224 -22.15 6.47 13.86
N GLU A 225 -22.92 5.81 14.75
CA GLU A 225 -24.32 6.17 15.00
C GLU A 225 -24.45 7.59 15.57
N GLU A 226 -23.59 7.98 16.52
CA GLU A 226 -23.61 9.33 17.09
C GLU A 226 -23.32 10.40 16.03
N LEU A 227 -22.27 10.21 15.22
CA LEU A 227 -21.95 11.08 14.08
C LEU A 227 -23.10 11.13 13.06
N SER A 228 -23.81 10.03 12.84
CA SER A 228 -25.00 9.99 11.98
C SER A 228 -26.17 10.81 12.55
N ARG A 229 -26.38 10.79 13.88
CA ARG A 229 -27.36 11.64 14.56
C ARG A 229 -26.95 13.12 14.50
N GLN A 230 -25.69 13.43 14.78
CA GLN A 230 -25.15 14.80 14.67
C GLN A 230 -25.27 15.35 13.23
N LEU A 231 -25.04 14.54 12.20
CA LEU A 231 -25.28 14.91 10.79
C LEU A 231 -26.76 15.19 10.50
N SER A 232 -27.68 14.39 11.06
CA SER A 232 -29.13 14.65 10.96
C SER A 232 -29.51 15.97 11.63
N ASP A 233 -29.01 16.24 12.84
CA ASP A 233 -29.30 17.48 13.58
C ASP A 233 -28.71 18.71 12.88
N LEU A 234 -27.50 18.60 12.33
CA LEU A 234 -26.88 19.65 11.49
C LEU A 234 -27.66 19.85 10.17
N GLN A 235 -28.21 18.81 9.57
CA GLN A 235 -29.06 18.92 8.38
C GLN A 235 -30.40 19.61 8.70
N VAL A 236 -31.00 19.33 9.86
CA VAL A 236 -32.16 20.06 10.38
C VAL A 236 -31.82 21.52 10.66
N LEU A 237 -30.70 21.81 11.33
CA LEU A 237 -30.24 23.18 11.59
C LEU A 237 -30.00 23.95 10.28
N ARG A 238 -29.34 23.32 9.29
CA ARG A 238 -29.15 23.90 7.95
C ARG A 238 -30.49 24.22 7.29
N SER A 239 -31.50 23.37 7.43
CA SER A 239 -32.83 23.64 6.86
C SER A 239 -33.51 24.86 7.51
N LYS A 240 -33.38 25.04 8.84
CA LYS A 240 -33.87 26.22 9.56
C LYS A 240 -33.16 27.49 9.11
N LEU A 241 -31.81 27.48 9.12
CA LEU A 241 -31.00 28.60 8.65
C LEU A 241 -31.27 28.94 7.17
N THR A 242 -31.63 27.97 6.34
CA THR A 242 -32.03 28.23 4.94
C THR A 242 -33.38 28.94 4.86
N ALA A 243 -34.36 28.55 5.69
CA ALA A 243 -35.65 29.23 5.78
C ALA A 243 -35.52 30.65 6.38
N GLU A 244 -34.70 30.83 7.42
CA GLU A 244 -34.39 32.13 8.01
C GLU A 244 -33.69 33.06 7.01
N ASN A 245 -32.74 32.57 6.21
CA ASN A 245 -32.13 33.35 5.13
C ASN A 245 -33.14 33.71 4.01
N ALA A 246 -34.11 32.84 3.70
CA ALA A 246 -35.16 33.15 2.72
C ALA A 246 -36.12 34.24 3.24
N GLU A 247 -36.47 34.22 4.53
CA GLU A 247 -37.29 35.24 5.18
C GLU A 247 -36.54 36.57 5.35
N LEU A 248 -35.25 36.55 5.70
CA LEU A 248 -34.40 37.75 5.71
C LEU A 248 -34.22 38.34 4.30
N GLY A 249 -34.08 37.49 3.27
CA GLY A 249 -34.06 37.90 1.88
C GLY A 249 -35.35 38.58 1.46
N ARG A 250 -36.50 38.03 1.86
CA ARG A 250 -37.82 38.65 1.66
C ARG A 250 -37.92 40.01 2.36
N GLN A 251 -37.47 40.12 3.61
CA GLN A 251 -37.49 41.38 4.36
C GLN A 251 -36.55 42.43 3.73
N LEU A 252 -35.44 42.00 3.12
CA LEU A 252 -34.58 42.87 2.32
C LEU A 252 -35.27 43.32 1.02
N ASP A 253 -35.96 42.44 0.29
CA ASP A 253 -36.74 42.79 -0.90
C ASP A 253 -37.89 43.79 -0.59
N ASP A 254 -38.62 43.56 0.52
CA ASP A 254 -39.69 44.45 0.99
C ASP A 254 -39.11 45.81 1.45
N ALA A 255 -37.93 45.83 2.07
CA ALA A 255 -37.22 47.07 2.42
C ALA A 255 -36.66 47.80 1.19
N GLU A 256 -36.12 47.08 0.21
CA GLU A 256 -35.69 47.67 -1.07
C GLU A 256 -36.88 48.23 -1.85
N ALA A 257 -38.04 47.58 -1.83
CA ALA A 257 -39.27 48.11 -2.41
C ALA A 257 -39.67 49.45 -1.75
N GLN A 258 -39.60 49.54 -0.42
CA GLN A 258 -39.81 50.80 0.31
C GLN A 258 -38.76 51.86 -0.06
N VAL A 259 -37.47 51.51 -0.15
CA VAL A 259 -36.40 52.44 -0.55
C VAL A 259 -36.58 52.92 -2.00
N ARG A 260 -37.03 52.05 -2.92
CA ARG A 260 -37.35 52.41 -4.31
C ARG A 260 -38.53 53.38 -4.38
N GLU A 261 -39.56 53.20 -3.55
CA GLU A 261 -40.73 54.11 -3.51
C GLU A 261 -40.44 55.44 -2.76
N LEU A 262 -39.63 55.40 -1.70
CA LEU A 262 -39.05 56.60 -1.08
C LEU A 262 -38.12 57.35 -2.04
N SER A 263 -37.43 56.64 -2.94
CA SER A 263 -36.62 57.25 -4.00
C SER A 263 -37.48 57.87 -5.11
N ARG A 264 -38.62 57.26 -5.48
CA ARG A 264 -39.60 57.88 -6.39
C ARG A 264 -40.22 59.12 -5.80
N THR A 265 -40.73 59.06 -4.57
CA THR A 265 -41.33 60.21 -3.89
C THR A 265 -40.31 61.32 -3.66
N LYS A 266 -39.05 60.99 -3.29
CA LYS A 266 -37.94 61.94 -3.31
C LYS A 266 -37.73 62.56 -4.70
N ALA A 267 -37.72 61.78 -5.77
CA ALA A 267 -37.53 62.30 -7.13
C ALA A 267 -38.67 63.22 -7.56
N ILE A 268 -39.92 62.91 -7.22
CA ILE A 268 -41.09 63.77 -7.47
C ILE A 268 -41.00 65.07 -6.66
N ILE A 269 -40.65 65.00 -5.37
CA ILE A 269 -40.45 66.18 -4.52
C ILE A 269 -39.29 67.01 -5.06
N GLN A 270 -38.18 66.39 -5.44
CA GLN A 270 -37.02 67.09 -5.99
C GLN A 270 -37.32 67.71 -7.36
N GLN A 271 -38.10 67.06 -8.22
CA GLN A 271 -38.60 67.67 -9.46
C GLN A 271 -39.47 68.89 -9.14
N SER A 272 -40.41 68.80 -8.19
CA SER A 272 -41.25 69.95 -7.80
C SER A 272 -40.41 71.10 -7.18
N TYR A 273 -39.33 70.77 -6.48
CA TYR A 273 -38.36 71.75 -5.97
C TYR A 273 -37.52 72.36 -7.10
N GLU A 274 -37.11 71.58 -8.10
CA GLU A 274 -36.39 72.08 -9.28
C GLU A 274 -37.28 72.90 -10.20
N GLU A 275 -38.58 72.60 -10.29
CA GLU A 275 -39.60 73.41 -10.96
C GLU A 275 -39.87 74.72 -10.20
N ALA A 276 -40.04 74.67 -8.87
CA ALA A 276 -40.15 75.87 -8.04
C ALA A 276 -38.86 76.73 -8.07
N LYS A 277 -37.69 76.10 -8.11
CA LYS A 277 -36.38 76.76 -8.22
C LYS A 277 -36.17 77.35 -9.61
N LYS A 278 -36.61 76.68 -10.69
CA LYS A 278 -36.68 77.27 -12.04
C LYS A 278 -37.63 78.47 -12.06
N GLY A 279 -38.82 78.36 -11.48
CA GLY A 279 -39.75 79.47 -11.33
C GLY A 279 -39.13 80.66 -10.58
N LEU A 280 -38.39 80.41 -9.50
CA LEU A 280 -37.66 81.45 -8.75
C LEU A 280 -36.46 82.02 -9.52
N GLU A 281 -35.73 81.20 -10.27
CA GLU A 281 -34.62 81.64 -11.14
C GLU A 281 -35.13 82.40 -12.36
N GLU A 282 -36.33 82.08 -12.85
CA GLU A 282 -37.00 82.71 -13.97
C GLU A 282 -37.68 84.02 -13.54
N GLU A 283 -38.31 84.08 -12.36
CA GLU A 283 -38.67 85.35 -11.72
C GLU A 283 -37.43 86.18 -11.37
N THR A 284 -36.32 85.57 -10.96
CA THR A 284 -35.08 86.31 -10.69
C THR A 284 -34.42 86.80 -11.99
N ARG A 285 -34.54 86.05 -13.10
CA ARG A 285 -34.18 86.50 -14.45
C ARG A 285 -35.10 87.60 -14.94
N GLN A 286 -36.41 87.48 -14.78
CA GLN A 286 -37.36 88.54 -15.12
C GLN A 286 -37.14 89.77 -14.25
N ARG A 287 -36.87 89.62 -12.95
CA ARG A 287 -36.52 90.74 -12.04
C ARG A 287 -35.18 91.37 -12.40
N THR A 288 -34.18 90.60 -12.83
CA THR A 288 -32.89 91.15 -13.27
C THR A 288 -32.94 91.71 -14.69
N GLN A 289 -33.77 91.18 -15.59
CA GLN A 289 -34.07 91.78 -16.90
C GLN A 289 -34.92 93.04 -16.75
N LEU A 290 -35.94 93.06 -15.88
CA LEU A 290 -36.70 94.26 -15.55
C LEU A 290 -35.84 95.26 -14.79
N SER A 291 -34.91 94.84 -13.94
CA SER A 291 -33.93 95.74 -13.31
C SER A 291 -32.91 96.27 -14.32
N HIS A 292 -32.47 95.46 -15.30
CA HIS A 292 -31.63 95.94 -16.39
C HIS A 292 -32.43 96.80 -17.36
N GLN A 293 -33.72 96.55 -17.60
CA GLN A 293 -34.59 97.42 -18.39
C GLN A 293 -34.97 98.68 -17.63
N VAL A 294 -35.02 98.69 -16.30
CA VAL A 294 -35.18 99.91 -15.50
C VAL A 294 -33.89 100.70 -15.50
N VAL A 295 -32.73 100.07 -15.27
CA VAL A 295 -31.42 100.74 -15.35
C VAL A 295 -31.10 101.17 -16.78
N GLN A 296 -31.52 100.42 -17.80
CA GLN A 296 -31.35 100.77 -19.20
C GLN A 296 -32.40 101.77 -19.66
N LEU A 297 -33.66 101.76 -19.20
CA LEU A 297 -34.60 102.86 -19.47
C LEU A 297 -34.24 104.13 -18.66
N GLN A 298 -33.53 104.00 -17.54
CA GLN A 298 -32.95 105.14 -16.83
C GLN A 298 -31.71 105.67 -17.57
N HIS A 299 -30.81 104.79 -18.00
CA HIS A 299 -29.66 105.18 -18.83
C HIS A 299 -30.10 105.73 -20.17
N ASP A 300 -31.08 105.12 -20.85
CA ASP A 300 -31.70 105.62 -22.08
C ASP A 300 -32.48 106.91 -21.79
N MET A 301 -33.07 107.13 -20.60
CA MET A 301 -33.72 108.42 -20.28
C MET A 301 -32.69 109.52 -19.98
N ASP A 302 -31.56 109.20 -19.36
CA ASP A 302 -30.48 110.15 -19.09
C ASP A 302 -29.62 110.39 -20.34
N VAL A 303 -29.42 109.38 -21.19
CA VAL A 303 -28.84 109.49 -22.53
C VAL A 303 -29.82 110.17 -23.50
N LEU A 304 -31.14 110.03 -23.37
CA LEU A 304 -32.12 110.85 -24.11
C LEU A 304 -32.29 112.25 -23.51
N ARG A 305 -31.68 112.56 -22.35
CA ARG A 305 -31.51 113.94 -21.86
C ARG A 305 -30.21 114.53 -22.40
N GLU A 306 -29.09 113.82 -22.26
CA GLU A 306 -27.81 114.20 -22.86
C GLU A 306 -27.95 114.33 -24.39
N GLN A 307 -28.65 113.42 -25.08
CA GLN A 307 -28.98 113.55 -26.51
C GLN A 307 -30.06 114.58 -26.81
N LEU A 308 -30.92 114.99 -25.86
CA LEU A 308 -31.84 116.12 -26.09
C LEU A 308 -31.09 117.46 -26.00
N ASP A 309 -30.08 117.56 -25.15
CA ASP A 309 -29.21 118.73 -25.05
C ASP A 309 -28.15 118.73 -26.17
N GLU A 310 -27.53 117.58 -26.48
CA GLU A 310 -26.63 117.38 -27.62
C GLU A 310 -27.35 117.43 -28.98
N GLU A 311 -28.65 117.13 -29.12
CA GLU A 311 -29.40 117.47 -30.35
C GLU A 311 -29.84 118.94 -30.37
N GLN A 312 -29.90 119.66 -29.25
CA GLN A 312 -30.11 121.12 -29.28
C GLN A 312 -28.83 121.85 -29.75
N GLU A 313 -27.67 121.47 -29.23
CA GLU A 313 -26.38 122.00 -29.70
C GLU A 313 -25.99 121.41 -31.08
N GLY A 314 -26.20 120.10 -31.27
CA GLY A 314 -25.92 119.36 -32.49
C GLY A 314 -26.79 119.78 -33.67
N ARG A 315 -28.09 120.05 -33.48
CA ARG A 315 -28.94 120.60 -34.56
C ARG A 315 -28.50 122.00 -34.97
N THR A 316 -28.04 122.84 -34.04
CA THR A 316 -27.56 124.18 -34.39
C THR A 316 -26.20 124.15 -35.10
N GLU A 317 -25.32 123.19 -34.77
CA GLU A 317 -24.04 122.99 -35.47
C GLU A 317 -24.17 122.20 -36.79
N LEU A 318 -24.99 121.15 -36.88
CA LEU A 318 -25.22 120.40 -38.11
C LEU A 318 -25.96 121.23 -39.16
N GLN A 319 -26.89 122.10 -38.76
CA GLN A 319 -27.50 123.06 -39.67
C GLN A 319 -26.46 124.07 -40.21
N ARG A 320 -25.36 124.31 -39.49
CA ARG A 320 -24.20 125.08 -39.97
C ARG A 320 -23.30 124.24 -40.90
N GLN A 321 -22.96 123.01 -40.54
CA GLN A 321 -22.04 122.16 -41.34
C GLN A 321 -22.67 121.65 -42.65
N LEU A 322 -23.97 121.34 -42.66
CA LEU A 322 -24.69 120.92 -43.87
C LEU A 322 -24.69 122.02 -44.95
N SER A 323 -24.66 123.30 -44.55
CA SER A 323 -24.49 124.42 -45.49
C SER A 323 -23.12 124.46 -46.18
N LYS A 324 -22.10 123.86 -45.56
CA LYS A 324 -20.71 123.88 -46.02
C LYS A 324 -20.36 122.69 -46.90
N ALA A 325 -20.76 121.47 -46.51
CA ALA A 325 -20.51 120.26 -47.30
C ALA A 325 -21.15 120.31 -48.70
N ASN A 326 -22.32 120.96 -48.83
CA ASN A 326 -22.98 121.17 -50.12
C ASN A 326 -22.19 122.08 -51.09
N ALA A 327 -21.32 122.96 -50.59
CA ALA A 327 -20.43 123.75 -51.43
C ALA A 327 -19.21 122.95 -51.93
N GLU A 328 -18.69 122.03 -51.12
CA GLU A 328 -17.48 121.28 -51.43
C GLU A 328 -17.75 120.16 -52.48
N CYS A 329 -18.95 119.56 -52.49
CA CYS A 329 -19.41 118.65 -53.54
C CYS A 329 -19.49 119.30 -54.94
N ALA A 330 -19.62 120.62 -55.04
CA ALA A 330 -19.57 121.33 -56.33
C ALA A 330 -18.13 121.43 -56.89
N SER A 331 -17.11 121.36 -56.02
CA SER A 331 -15.69 121.60 -56.39
C SER A 331 -14.96 120.39 -56.99
N TRP A 332 -15.51 119.18 -56.83
CA TRP A 332 -14.89 117.94 -57.31
C TRP A 332 -15.32 117.54 -58.72
N ARG A 333 -16.48 118.01 -59.21
CA ARG A 333 -16.94 117.76 -60.59
C ARG A 333 -16.00 118.40 -61.62
N THR A 334 -15.53 119.62 -61.36
CA THR A 334 -14.61 120.38 -62.23
C THR A 334 -13.13 119.96 -62.14
N LYS A 335 -12.80 118.86 -61.45
CA LYS A 335 -11.43 118.31 -61.38
C LYS A 335 -11.25 116.98 -62.14
N TYR A 336 -12.33 116.38 -62.65
CA TYR A 336 -12.26 115.07 -63.31
C TYR A 336 -12.17 115.15 -64.84
N GLU A 337 -12.53 116.29 -65.44
CA GLU A 337 -12.72 116.43 -66.89
C GLU A 337 -11.46 116.85 -67.68
N THR A 338 -10.34 117.17 -67.02
CA THR A 338 -9.17 117.81 -67.69
C THR A 338 -7.81 117.11 -67.58
N GLU A 339 -7.58 116.19 -66.62
CA GLU A 339 -6.23 115.61 -66.40
C GLU A 339 -6.13 114.07 -66.55
N VAL A 340 -7.24 113.34 -66.67
CA VAL A 340 -7.23 111.86 -66.66
C VAL A 340 -7.17 111.25 -68.06
N ILE A 341 -7.79 111.88 -69.06
CA ILE A 341 -8.05 111.26 -70.38
C ILE A 341 -6.75 110.94 -71.15
N GLN A 342 -5.75 111.82 -71.11
CA GLN A 342 -4.47 111.62 -71.84
C GLN A 342 -3.50 110.61 -71.17
N ARG A 343 -3.88 110.00 -70.04
CA ARG A 343 -3.09 108.93 -69.38
C ARG A 343 -3.68 107.52 -69.53
N LEU A 344 -4.86 107.40 -70.15
CA LEU A 344 -5.53 106.11 -70.32
C LEU A 344 -4.97 105.30 -71.49
N GLU A 345 -4.63 105.96 -72.60
CA GLU A 345 -4.29 105.28 -73.87
C GLU A 345 -2.94 104.53 -73.81
N GLU A 346 -1.92 105.08 -73.14
CA GLU A 346 -0.63 104.40 -72.92
C GLU A 346 -0.75 103.17 -72.00
N LEU A 347 -1.73 103.16 -71.09
CA LEU A 347 -1.98 102.07 -70.16
C LEU A 347 -2.65 100.86 -70.82
N GLU A 348 -3.48 101.07 -71.84
CA GLU A 348 -4.20 99.98 -72.52
C GLU A 348 -3.28 99.07 -73.37
N GLU A 349 -2.20 99.61 -73.96
CA GLU A 349 -1.29 98.80 -74.75
C GLU A 349 -0.37 97.91 -73.88
N GLN A 350 0.09 98.44 -72.73
CA GLN A 350 0.76 97.65 -71.70
C GLN A 350 -0.15 96.52 -71.19
N LYS A 351 -1.43 96.83 -70.92
CA LYS A 351 -2.44 95.88 -70.45
C LYS A 351 -2.64 94.71 -71.42
N LYS A 352 -2.69 94.96 -72.74
CA LYS A 352 -2.79 93.89 -73.77
C LYS A 352 -1.55 92.98 -73.79
N LYS A 353 -0.34 93.54 -73.66
CA LYS A 353 0.91 92.77 -73.63
C LYS A 353 1.08 91.95 -72.34
N LEU A 354 0.48 92.38 -71.23
CA LEU A 354 0.43 91.61 -69.99
C LEU A 354 -0.65 90.51 -70.04
N ALA A 355 -1.85 90.79 -70.58
CA ALA A 355 -2.93 89.81 -70.70
C ALA A 355 -2.52 88.57 -71.53
N ALA A 356 -1.81 88.76 -72.64
CA ALA A 356 -1.31 87.64 -73.46
C ALA A 356 -0.26 86.76 -72.73
N LYS A 357 0.50 87.34 -71.78
CA LYS A 357 1.43 86.57 -70.93
C LYS A 357 0.71 85.88 -69.77
N LEU A 358 -0.35 86.51 -69.24
CA LEU A 358 -1.21 85.94 -68.21
C LEU A 358 -1.89 84.67 -68.73
N GLN A 359 -2.51 84.72 -69.92
CA GLN A 359 -3.16 83.55 -70.53
C GLN A 359 -2.21 82.35 -70.70
N ILE A 360 -0.98 82.56 -71.18
CA ILE A 360 0.01 81.47 -71.34
C ILE A 360 0.44 80.90 -69.98
N ALA A 361 0.46 81.72 -68.92
CA ALA A 361 0.72 81.24 -67.56
C ALA A 361 -0.50 80.50 -66.98
N GLU A 362 -1.72 80.96 -67.25
CA GLU A 362 -2.98 80.32 -66.86
C GLU A 362 -3.12 78.93 -67.52
N GLU A 363 -2.87 78.81 -68.83
CA GLU A 363 -2.84 77.53 -69.55
C GLU A 363 -1.79 76.55 -68.97
N GLN A 364 -0.63 77.05 -68.53
CA GLN A 364 0.39 76.23 -67.86
C GLN A 364 -0.01 75.83 -66.44
N VAL A 365 -0.71 76.70 -65.70
CA VAL A 365 -1.27 76.41 -64.39
C VAL A 365 -2.38 75.37 -64.51
N GLU A 366 -3.32 75.49 -65.44
CA GLU A 366 -4.37 74.49 -65.68
C GLU A 366 -3.80 73.13 -66.07
N ALA A 367 -2.77 73.08 -66.93
CA ALA A 367 -2.07 71.85 -67.27
C ALA A 367 -1.38 71.20 -66.05
N ALA A 368 -0.83 72.00 -65.13
CA ALA A 368 -0.30 71.51 -63.86
C ALA A 368 -1.43 71.04 -62.92
N GLN A 369 -2.52 71.78 -62.80
CA GLN A 369 -3.70 71.46 -61.99
C GLN A 369 -4.33 70.12 -62.41
N ALA A 370 -4.49 69.90 -63.72
CA ALA A 370 -4.99 68.66 -64.29
C ALA A 370 -4.05 67.47 -63.96
N LYS A 371 -2.74 67.70 -64.01
CA LYS A 371 -1.74 66.69 -63.65
C LYS A 371 -1.78 66.37 -62.15
N VAL A 372 -1.91 67.36 -61.27
CA VAL A 372 -2.12 67.17 -59.83
C VAL A 372 -3.39 66.38 -59.56
N SER A 373 -4.54 66.75 -60.16
CA SER A 373 -5.80 66.02 -59.99
C SER A 373 -5.72 64.56 -60.49
N SER A 374 -4.93 64.29 -61.54
CA SER A 374 -4.67 62.91 -61.98
C SER A 374 -3.86 62.11 -60.95
N LEU A 375 -2.86 62.74 -60.33
CA LEU A 375 -2.04 62.12 -59.29
C LEU A 375 -2.84 61.89 -57.99
N GLU A 376 -3.69 62.83 -57.59
CA GLU A 376 -4.61 62.67 -56.46
C GLU A 376 -5.57 61.49 -56.65
N LYS A 377 -6.12 61.32 -57.87
CA LYS A 377 -6.95 60.15 -58.20
C LYS A 377 -6.15 58.84 -58.09
N THR A 378 -4.88 58.81 -58.54
CA THR A 378 -4.04 57.61 -58.37
C THR A 378 -3.67 57.37 -56.90
N LYS A 379 -3.41 58.42 -56.11
CA LYS A 379 -3.15 58.34 -54.67
C LYS A 379 -4.35 57.77 -53.92
N ASN A 380 -5.56 58.26 -54.21
CA ASN A 380 -6.77 57.82 -53.53
C ASN A 380 -7.13 56.37 -53.90
N ARG A 381 -6.88 55.93 -55.15
CA ARG A 381 -6.99 54.51 -55.53
C ARG A 381 -6.00 53.64 -54.75
N LEU A 382 -4.73 54.04 -54.67
CA LEU A 382 -3.70 53.31 -53.93
C LEU A 382 -3.96 53.30 -52.42
N ALA A 383 -4.58 54.35 -51.87
CA ALA A 383 -5.00 54.37 -50.46
C ALA A 383 -6.11 53.33 -50.21
N GLY A 384 -7.14 53.28 -51.04
CA GLY A 384 -8.19 52.25 -50.95
C GLY A 384 -7.64 50.83 -51.11
N GLU A 385 -6.72 50.62 -52.06
CA GLU A 385 -6.05 49.32 -52.24
C GLU A 385 -5.18 48.91 -51.03
N VAL A 386 -4.65 49.87 -50.26
CA VAL A 386 -3.98 49.59 -48.97
C VAL A 386 -4.98 49.32 -47.84
N GLU A 387 -6.10 50.05 -47.78
CA GLU A 387 -7.16 49.83 -46.79
C GLU A 387 -7.81 48.44 -46.96
N ASP A 388 -8.13 48.03 -48.20
CA ASP A 388 -8.64 46.69 -48.51
C ASP A 388 -7.65 45.59 -48.11
N LEU A 389 -6.35 45.76 -48.42
CA LEU A 389 -5.30 44.81 -48.04
C LEU A 389 -5.07 44.74 -46.52
N MET A 390 -5.23 45.85 -45.79
CA MET A 390 -5.19 45.86 -44.33
C MET A 390 -6.38 45.09 -43.74
N ILE A 391 -7.58 45.31 -44.27
CA ILE A 391 -8.81 44.61 -43.86
C ILE A 391 -8.69 43.10 -44.11
N ASP A 392 -8.13 42.67 -45.24
CA ASP A 392 -7.91 41.24 -45.51
C ASP A 392 -6.78 40.62 -44.67
N LEU A 393 -5.74 41.39 -44.33
CA LEU A 393 -4.72 40.98 -43.36
C LEU A 393 -5.30 40.81 -41.94
N GLU A 394 -6.18 41.70 -41.51
CA GLU A 394 -6.90 41.59 -40.23
C GLU A 394 -7.81 40.34 -40.19
N LYS A 395 -8.57 40.07 -41.27
CA LYS A 395 -9.36 38.83 -41.42
C LYS A 395 -8.47 37.58 -41.35
N ALA A 396 -7.33 37.58 -42.04
CA ALA A 396 -6.39 36.47 -42.06
C ALA A 396 -5.79 36.21 -40.67
N ASN A 397 -5.39 37.25 -39.94
CA ASN A 397 -4.88 37.16 -38.58
C ASN A 397 -5.96 36.68 -37.59
N ALA A 398 -7.21 37.17 -37.72
CA ALA A 398 -8.33 36.69 -36.92
C ALA A 398 -8.65 35.21 -37.18
N ALA A 399 -8.58 34.76 -38.43
CA ALA A 399 -8.74 33.35 -38.80
C ALA A 399 -7.59 32.48 -38.24
N ALA A 400 -6.34 32.94 -38.32
CA ALA A 400 -5.18 32.25 -37.75
C ALA A 400 -5.30 32.10 -36.22
N ALA A 401 -5.65 33.17 -35.50
CA ALA A 401 -5.87 33.12 -34.05
C ALA A 401 -7.04 32.19 -33.65
N ALA A 402 -8.10 32.14 -34.47
CA ALA A 402 -9.21 31.21 -34.27
C ALA A 402 -8.80 29.73 -34.51
N LEU A 403 -7.87 29.48 -35.45
CA LEU A 403 -7.30 28.15 -35.69
C LEU A 403 -6.34 27.73 -34.58
N GLU A 404 -5.43 28.61 -34.13
CA GLU A 404 -4.59 28.36 -32.94
C GLU A 404 -5.44 28.00 -31.72
N LYS A 405 -6.52 28.75 -31.46
CA LYS A 405 -7.40 28.49 -30.32
C LYS A 405 -8.11 27.12 -30.42
N LYS A 406 -8.43 26.66 -31.64
CA LYS A 406 -8.94 25.29 -31.88
C LYS A 406 -7.84 24.24 -31.70
N GLN A 407 -6.63 24.48 -32.21
CA GLN A 407 -5.50 23.58 -32.06
C GLN A 407 -5.17 23.35 -30.58
N ARG A 408 -4.98 24.43 -29.79
CA ARG A 408 -4.71 24.33 -28.35
C ARG A 408 -5.83 23.62 -27.57
N LEU A 409 -7.07 23.67 -28.05
CA LEU A 409 -8.20 22.91 -27.47
C LEU A 409 -8.11 21.42 -27.79
N LEU A 410 -7.76 21.06 -29.03
CA LEU A 410 -7.54 19.68 -29.45
C LEU A 410 -6.31 19.07 -28.76
N ASP A 411 -5.21 19.80 -28.65
CA ASP A 411 -3.99 19.38 -27.93
C ASP A 411 -4.30 19.10 -26.46
N LYS A 412 -5.12 19.96 -25.81
CA LYS A 412 -5.61 19.73 -24.44
C LYS A 412 -6.47 18.47 -24.33
N GLN A 413 -7.38 18.24 -25.27
CA GLN A 413 -8.18 17.01 -25.32
C GLN A 413 -7.32 15.77 -25.53
N ILE A 414 -6.29 15.84 -26.39
CA ILE A 414 -5.34 14.75 -26.62
C ILE A 414 -4.52 14.47 -25.35
N ALA A 415 -4.12 15.49 -24.60
CA ALA A 415 -3.47 15.32 -23.30
C ALA A 415 -4.39 14.65 -22.27
N GLU A 416 -5.65 15.11 -22.15
CA GLU A 416 -6.65 14.50 -21.27
C GLU A 416 -6.95 13.03 -21.61
N TRP A 417 -6.96 12.67 -22.90
CA TRP A 417 -7.11 11.28 -23.32
C TRP A 417 -5.87 10.42 -23.09
N LYS A 418 -4.65 10.98 -23.20
CA LYS A 418 -3.41 10.27 -22.84
C LYS A 418 -3.36 9.91 -21.36
N VAL A 419 -3.64 10.89 -20.48
CA VAL A 419 -3.68 10.66 -19.03
C VAL A 419 -4.70 9.56 -18.69
N LYS A 420 -5.90 9.57 -19.29
CA LYS A 420 -6.88 8.48 -19.10
C LYS A 420 -6.41 7.11 -19.58
N CYS A 421 -5.65 7.04 -20.67
CA CYS A 421 -5.07 5.78 -21.13
C CYS A 421 -3.98 5.27 -20.17
N GLU A 422 -3.20 6.17 -19.58
CA GLU A 422 -2.18 5.88 -18.57
C GLU A 422 -2.83 5.42 -17.25
N GLU A 423 -3.88 6.11 -16.78
CA GLU A 423 -4.72 5.73 -15.63
C GLU A 423 -5.29 4.31 -15.78
N ILE A 424 -6.00 4.04 -16.89
CA ILE A 424 -6.58 2.71 -17.19
C ILE A 424 -5.50 1.63 -17.30
N THR A 425 -4.30 1.98 -17.78
CA THR A 425 -3.17 1.03 -17.83
C THR A 425 -2.69 0.68 -16.42
N VAL A 426 -2.60 1.66 -15.51
CA VAL A 426 -2.23 1.42 -14.10
C VAL A 426 -3.29 0.60 -13.36
N GLU A 427 -4.57 0.87 -13.59
CA GLU A 427 -5.69 0.08 -13.02
C GLU A 427 -5.67 -1.38 -13.51
N LEU A 428 -5.43 -1.60 -14.81
CA LEU A 428 -5.27 -2.95 -15.37
C LEU A 428 -4.07 -3.68 -14.75
N ASP A 429 -2.96 -2.99 -14.55
CA ASP A 429 -1.74 -3.54 -13.98
C ASP A 429 -1.87 -3.82 -12.48
N ALA A 430 -2.72 -3.08 -11.76
CA ALA A 430 -3.11 -3.35 -10.38
C ALA A 430 -4.02 -4.59 -10.29
N SER A 431 -5.09 -4.63 -11.08
CA SER A 431 -6.03 -5.76 -11.13
C SER A 431 -5.34 -7.08 -11.51
N GLN A 432 -4.35 -7.04 -12.41
CA GLN A 432 -3.52 -8.21 -12.73
C GLN A 432 -2.61 -8.68 -11.57
N LYS A 433 -2.19 -7.78 -10.67
CA LYS A 433 -1.42 -8.15 -9.46
C LYS A 433 -2.33 -8.76 -8.41
N GLU A 434 -3.52 -8.18 -8.21
CA GLU A 434 -4.56 -8.72 -7.32
C GLU A 434 -5.02 -10.11 -7.78
N CYS A 435 -5.29 -10.31 -9.07
CA CYS A 435 -5.64 -11.62 -9.62
C CYS A 435 -4.56 -12.69 -9.35
N LYS A 436 -3.28 -12.33 -9.42
CA LYS A 436 -2.15 -13.22 -9.06
C LYS A 436 -2.07 -13.47 -7.54
N ALA A 437 -2.36 -12.46 -6.72
CA ALA A 437 -2.44 -12.62 -5.26
C ALA A 437 -3.57 -13.60 -4.87
N TYR A 438 -4.77 -13.44 -5.44
CA TYR A 438 -5.89 -14.36 -5.22
C TYR A 438 -5.61 -15.78 -5.74
N GLN A 439 -4.85 -15.95 -6.84
CA GLN A 439 -4.41 -17.27 -7.28
C GLN A 439 -3.47 -17.95 -6.28
N ILE A 440 -2.53 -17.20 -5.68
CA ILE A 440 -1.62 -17.70 -4.64
C ILE A 440 -2.41 -18.04 -3.36
N GLU A 441 -3.34 -17.18 -2.96
CA GLU A 441 -4.19 -17.38 -1.79
C GLU A 441 -5.11 -18.59 -1.94
N LEU A 442 -5.75 -18.76 -3.10
CA LEU A 442 -6.55 -19.94 -3.44
C LEU A 442 -5.71 -21.23 -3.45
N PHE A 443 -4.41 -21.15 -3.78
CA PHE A 443 -3.51 -22.31 -3.70
C PHE A 443 -3.18 -22.67 -2.24
N LYS A 444 -2.96 -21.67 -1.37
CA LYS A 444 -2.80 -21.88 0.08
C LYS A 444 -4.07 -22.47 0.72
N LEU A 445 -5.23 -21.91 0.38
CA LEU A 445 -6.52 -22.33 0.93
C LEU A 445 -6.86 -23.79 0.55
N LYS A 446 -6.42 -24.24 -0.63
CA LYS A 446 -6.48 -25.66 -1.03
C LYS A 446 -5.57 -26.54 -0.19
N GLY A 447 -4.31 -26.16 0.01
CA GLY A 447 -3.40 -26.90 0.90
C GLY A 447 -3.98 -27.05 2.32
N GLN A 448 -4.51 -25.97 2.89
CA GLN A 448 -5.17 -25.99 4.19
C GLN A 448 -6.46 -26.84 4.21
N TYR A 449 -7.20 -26.90 3.10
CA TYR A 449 -8.36 -27.77 2.97
C TYR A 449 -7.97 -29.25 2.90
N ASP A 450 -6.91 -29.57 2.16
CA ASP A 450 -6.39 -30.93 2.04
C ASP A 450 -5.80 -31.41 3.39
N GLU A 451 -5.05 -30.57 4.09
CA GLU A 451 -4.56 -30.79 5.47
C GLU A 451 -5.72 -30.99 6.48
N ALA A 452 -6.79 -30.20 6.36
CA ALA A 452 -8.00 -30.37 7.17
C ALA A 452 -8.75 -31.68 6.85
N MET A 453 -8.68 -32.15 5.61
CA MET A 453 -9.29 -33.43 5.21
C MET A 453 -8.49 -34.63 5.71
N ASP A 454 -7.15 -34.59 5.61
CA ASP A 454 -6.26 -35.63 6.14
C ASP A 454 -6.41 -35.78 7.67
N THR A 455 -6.53 -34.67 8.39
CA THR A 455 -6.78 -34.69 9.85
C THR A 455 -8.19 -35.18 10.20
N ILE A 456 -9.22 -34.87 9.41
CA ILE A 456 -10.56 -35.48 9.54
C ILE A 456 -10.50 -37.01 9.33
N ASP A 457 -9.77 -37.48 8.32
CA ASP A 457 -9.65 -38.92 8.05
C ASP A 457 -8.74 -39.65 9.05
N GLN A 458 -7.76 -38.97 9.68
CA GLN A 458 -7.07 -39.48 10.85
C GLN A 458 -8.01 -39.64 12.05
N LEU A 459 -8.76 -38.59 12.41
CA LEU A 459 -9.73 -38.62 13.52
C LEU A 459 -10.82 -39.69 13.30
N ARG A 460 -11.21 -39.96 12.04
CA ARG A 460 -12.12 -41.07 11.69
C ARG A 460 -11.52 -42.45 11.96
N ARG A 461 -10.21 -42.65 11.71
CA ARG A 461 -9.51 -43.90 12.03
C ARG A 461 -9.42 -44.09 13.54
N GLU A 462 -9.03 -43.07 14.28
CA GLU A 462 -8.93 -43.08 15.74
C GLU A 462 -10.29 -43.34 16.42
N ASN A 463 -11.36 -42.68 15.96
CA ASN A 463 -12.73 -42.92 16.42
C ASN A 463 -13.25 -44.33 16.04
N GLY A 464 -12.71 -44.93 14.96
CA GLY A 464 -12.90 -46.34 14.63
C GLY A 464 -12.27 -47.27 15.67
N VAL A 465 -10.97 -47.08 15.97
CA VAL A 465 -10.25 -47.86 16.98
C VAL A 465 -10.91 -47.75 18.35
N LEU A 466 -11.26 -46.54 18.78
CA LEU A 466 -11.96 -46.32 20.06
C LEU A 466 -13.36 -46.98 20.10
N LYS A 467 -14.05 -47.13 18.96
CA LYS A 467 -15.31 -47.89 18.88
C LYS A 467 -15.10 -49.40 19.01
N ASP A 468 -14.03 -49.93 18.41
CA ASP A 468 -13.67 -51.34 18.56
C ASP A 468 -13.25 -51.64 20.02
N GLU A 469 -12.45 -50.79 20.66
CA GLU A 469 -12.12 -50.90 22.10
C GLU A 469 -13.38 -50.84 22.99
N VAL A 470 -14.30 -49.90 22.72
CA VAL A 470 -15.57 -49.80 23.47
C VAL A 470 -16.46 -51.03 23.27
N ARG A 471 -16.48 -51.65 22.08
CA ARG A 471 -17.17 -52.94 21.88
C ARG A 471 -16.48 -54.03 22.69
N ASP A 472 -15.18 -54.19 22.55
CA ASP A 472 -14.44 -55.30 23.17
C ASP A 472 -14.47 -55.22 24.71
N LEU A 473 -14.49 -54.00 25.28
CA LEU A 473 -14.76 -53.77 26.71
C LEU A 473 -16.23 -54.06 27.10
N SER A 474 -17.19 -53.80 26.22
CA SER A 474 -18.61 -54.13 26.46
C SER A 474 -18.85 -55.65 26.42
N ASP A 475 -18.16 -56.37 25.55
CA ASP A 475 -18.22 -57.84 25.47
C ASP A 475 -17.54 -58.47 26.71
N GLN A 476 -16.38 -57.95 27.14
CA GLN A 476 -15.76 -58.32 28.42
C GLN A 476 -16.68 -58.06 29.63
N LEU A 477 -17.43 -56.95 29.63
CA LEU A 477 -18.43 -56.66 30.66
C LEU A 477 -19.61 -57.64 30.60
N SER A 478 -20.05 -58.05 29.41
CA SER A 478 -21.09 -59.07 29.22
C SER A 478 -20.66 -60.43 29.78
N ASP A 479 -19.43 -60.86 29.52
CA ASP A 479 -18.88 -62.11 30.07
C ASP A 479 -18.64 -62.02 31.58
N SER A 480 -18.21 -60.86 32.08
CA SER A 480 -18.11 -60.59 33.53
C SER A 480 -19.48 -60.72 34.22
N GLN A 481 -20.55 -60.20 33.60
CA GLN A 481 -21.93 -60.33 34.11
C GLN A 481 -22.42 -61.78 34.11
N LYS A 482 -22.08 -62.58 33.09
CA LYS A 482 -22.38 -64.03 33.06
C LYS A 482 -21.69 -64.74 34.22
N TYR A 483 -20.39 -64.46 34.44
CA TYR A 483 -19.61 -65.06 35.53
C TYR A 483 -20.13 -64.69 36.92
N VAL A 484 -20.51 -63.42 37.14
CA VAL A 484 -21.19 -62.97 38.37
C VAL A 484 -22.50 -63.74 38.57
N HIS A 485 -23.31 -63.92 37.53
CA HIS A 485 -24.60 -64.60 37.64
C HIS A 485 -24.47 -66.13 37.83
N GLU A 486 -23.35 -66.74 37.43
CA GLU A 486 -23.01 -68.12 37.80
C GLU A 486 -22.58 -68.22 39.27
N LEU A 487 -21.79 -67.27 39.78
CA LEU A 487 -21.44 -67.17 41.20
C LEU A 487 -22.68 -66.94 42.09
N GLU A 488 -23.66 -66.14 41.65
CA GLU A 488 -24.95 -65.98 42.34
C GLU A 488 -25.73 -67.30 42.45
N LYS A 489 -25.71 -68.12 41.39
CA LYS A 489 -26.38 -69.44 41.39
C LYS A 489 -25.65 -70.44 42.30
N ALA A 490 -24.32 -70.43 42.28
CA ALA A 490 -23.51 -71.24 43.19
C ALA A 490 -23.76 -70.85 44.65
N LYS A 491 -23.79 -69.54 44.95
CA LYS A 491 -24.12 -69.01 46.28
C LYS A 491 -25.50 -69.47 46.75
N LYS A 492 -26.55 -69.30 45.92
CA LYS A 492 -27.92 -69.71 46.26
C LYS A 492 -28.05 -71.22 46.53
N ARG A 493 -27.23 -72.06 45.90
CA ARG A 493 -27.13 -73.49 46.24
C ARG A 493 -26.55 -73.70 47.64
N LEU A 494 -25.42 -73.06 47.95
CA LEU A 494 -24.77 -73.18 49.26
C LEU A 494 -25.61 -72.59 50.40
N ASP A 495 -26.37 -71.52 50.13
CA ASP A 495 -27.34 -70.96 51.08
C ASP A 495 -28.48 -71.97 51.37
N LEU A 496 -28.99 -72.68 50.36
CA LEU A 496 -30.00 -73.75 50.53
C LEU A 496 -29.45 -74.99 51.25
N GLU A 497 -28.27 -75.50 50.85
CA GLU A 497 -27.60 -76.63 51.51
C GLU A 497 -27.34 -76.35 53.00
N LYS A 498 -27.06 -75.09 53.35
CA LYS A 498 -26.94 -74.61 54.74
C LYS A 498 -28.30 -74.59 55.47
N GLU A 499 -29.38 -74.15 54.82
CA GLU A 499 -30.73 -74.15 55.41
C GLU A 499 -31.24 -75.57 55.66
N GLU A 500 -31.01 -76.50 54.73
CA GLU A 500 -31.31 -77.94 54.91
C GLU A 500 -30.53 -78.53 56.09
N LEU A 501 -29.23 -78.24 56.20
CA LEU A 501 -28.40 -78.71 57.33
C LEU A 501 -28.88 -78.13 58.67
N LEU A 502 -29.27 -76.86 58.74
CA LEU A 502 -29.82 -76.25 59.96
C LEU A 502 -31.13 -76.92 60.39
N ALA A 503 -32.05 -77.20 59.45
CA ALA A 503 -33.29 -77.92 59.74
C ALA A 503 -33.02 -79.31 60.34
N THR A 504 -32.04 -80.06 59.80
CA THR A 504 -31.67 -81.38 60.38
C THR A 504 -31.06 -81.29 61.78
N ILE A 505 -30.45 -80.15 62.15
CA ILE A 505 -29.96 -79.92 63.52
C ILE A 505 -31.13 -79.65 64.46
N GLU A 506 -32.08 -78.78 64.06
CA GLU A 506 -33.28 -78.47 64.85
C GLU A 506 -34.14 -79.73 65.12
N GLU A 507 -34.29 -80.63 64.14
CA GLU A 507 -34.98 -81.92 64.34
C GLU A 507 -34.26 -82.84 65.35
N LEU A 508 -32.92 -82.87 65.33
CA LEU A 508 -32.12 -83.66 66.28
C LEU A 508 -32.15 -83.07 67.70
N GLU A 509 -32.14 -81.74 67.83
CA GLU A 509 -32.26 -81.04 69.12
C GLU A 509 -33.66 -81.25 69.73
N ALA A 510 -34.73 -81.13 68.93
CA ALA A 510 -36.10 -81.42 69.37
C ALA A 510 -36.27 -82.91 69.80
N SER A 511 -35.62 -83.85 69.10
CA SER A 511 -35.62 -85.25 69.50
C SER A 511 -34.84 -85.49 70.80
N LEU A 512 -33.80 -84.71 71.09
CA LEU A 512 -33.03 -84.78 72.34
C LEU A 512 -33.83 -84.25 73.53
N GLU A 513 -34.53 -83.12 73.36
CA GLU A 513 -35.47 -82.62 74.38
C GLU A 513 -36.59 -83.64 74.68
N GLY A 514 -37.08 -84.33 73.63
CA GLY A 514 -38.08 -85.39 73.75
C GLY A 514 -37.64 -86.57 74.64
N GLU A 515 -36.36 -86.96 74.62
CA GLU A 515 -35.83 -87.99 75.52
C GLU A 515 -35.56 -87.43 76.93
N ALA A 516 -35.02 -86.21 77.04
CA ALA A 516 -34.80 -85.55 78.34
C ALA A 516 -36.11 -85.40 79.14
N ALA A 517 -37.21 -85.09 78.47
CA ALA A 517 -38.55 -85.02 79.06
C ALA A 517 -39.05 -86.37 79.60
N LYS A 518 -38.67 -87.50 79.00
CA LYS A 518 -39.01 -88.84 79.51
C LYS A 518 -38.23 -89.18 80.78
N VAL A 519 -36.93 -88.86 80.82
CA VAL A 519 -36.09 -89.05 82.00
C VAL A 519 -36.64 -88.26 83.20
N SER A 520 -37.08 -87.02 82.99
CA SER A 520 -37.68 -86.18 84.05
C SER A 520 -39.00 -86.75 84.59
N ARG A 521 -39.84 -87.38 83.75
CA ARG A 521 -41.06 -88.10 84.18
C ARG A 521 -40.73 -89.33 85.03
N LEU A 522 -39.78 -90.16 84.59
CA LEU A 522 -39.35 -91.32 85.36
C LEU A 522 -38.74 -90.94 86.73
N GLN A 523 -38.03 -89.81 86.79
CA GLN A 523 -37.52 -89.27 88.06
C GLN A 523 -38.65 -88.80 89.00
N THR A 524 -39.74 -88.22 88.48
CA THR A 524 -40.86 -87.75 89.30
C THR A 524 -41.74 -88.90 89.81
N GLU A 525 -41.95 -89.95 89.01
CA GLU A 525 -42.62 -91.18 89.45
C GLU A 525 -41.88 -91.85 90.63
N ILE A 526 -40.54 -91.91 90.57
CA ILE A 526 -39.70 -92.46 91.65
C ILE A 526 -39.84 -91.66 92.97
N VAL A 527 -40.00 -90.32 92.88
CA VAL A 527 -40.25 -89.47 94.06
C VAL A 527 -41.64 -89.71 94.65
N GLN A 528 -42.66 -89.86 93.80
CA GLN A 528 -44.03 -90.08 94.26
C GLN A 528 -44.20 -91.44 94.97
N VAL A 529 -43.55 -92.50 94.48
CA VAL A 529 -43.54 -93.82 95.14
C VAL A 529 -42.90 -93.78 96.54
N LYS A 530 -41.92 -92.91 96.80
CA LYS A 530 -41.38 -92.71 98.15
C LYS A 530 -42.41 -92.07 99.10
N SER A 531 -43.10 -91.03 98.63
CA SER A 531 -44.04 -90.25 99.45
C SER A 531 -45.21 -91.10 99.99
N ASP A 532 -45.76 -92.01 99.17
CA ASP A 532 -46.84 -92.91 99.59
C ASP A 532 -46.38 -94.02 100.58
N CYS A 533 -45.08 -94.30 100.68
CA CYS A 533 -44.52 -95.15 101.74
C CYS A 533 -44.39 -94.39 103.07
N GLU A 534 -43.94 -93.14 103.04
CA GLU A 534 -43.76 -92.30 104.24
C GLU A 534 -45.11 -91.95 104.89
N ARG A 535 -46.12 -91.59 104.08
CA ARG A 535 -47.46 -91.23 104.57
C ARG A 535 -48.14 -92.35 105.37
N ARG A 536 -47.94 -93.61 104.97
CA ARG A 536 -48.50 -94.79 105.66
C ARG A 536 -47.88 -95.06 107.04
N ILE A 537 -46.74 -94.44 107.38
CA ILE A 537 -46.12 -94.55 108.70
C ILE A 537 -46.74 -93.51 109.65
N ALA A 538 -46.86 -92.25 109.21
CA ALA A 538 -47.45 -91.17 110.00
C ALA A 538 -48.91 -91.48 110.43
N GLU A 539 -49.71 -92.06 109.53
CA GLU A 539 -51.09 -92.49 109.78
C GLU A 539 -51.23 -93.55 110.92
N LYS A 540 -50.12 -94.12 111.43
CA LYS A 540 -50.10 -95.06 112.58
C LYS A 540 -49.58 -94.47 113.90
N GLU A 541 -48.98 -93.28 113.89
CA GLU A 541 -48.43 -92.66 115.10
C GLU A 541 -49.45 -91.74 115.78
N GLU A 542 -50.27 -91.02 115.00
CA GLU A 542 -51.23 -90.03 115.51
C GLU A 542 -52.38 -90.64 116.35
N GLU A 543 -52.74 -91.91 116.09
CA GLU A 543 -53.77 -92.65 116.84
C GLU A 543 -53.45 -92.77 118.35
N PHE A 544 -52.17 -92.80 118.73
CA PHE A 544 -51.77 -92.98 120.13
C PHE A 544 -51.86 -91.69 120.97
N GLU A 545 -51.57 -90.52 120.38
CA GLU A 545 -51.38 -89.29 121.17
C GLU A 545 -52.70 -88.61 121.59
N THR A 546 -53.78 -88.80 120.83
CA THR A 546 -55.10 -88.24 121.12
C THR A 546 -55.70 -88.70 122.46
N THR A 547 -55.35 -89.92 122.91
CA THR A 547 -55.85 -90.49 124.17
C THR A 547 -55.33 -89.76 125.42
N ARG A 548 -54.14 -89.13 125.33
CA ARG A 548 -53.41 -88.60 126.49
C ARG A 548 -53.94 -87.26 127.02
N LYS A 549 -54.51 -86.41 126.15
CA LYS A 549 -54.90 -85.02 126.50
C LYS A 549 -56.28 -84.92 127.18
N ASN A 550 -57.14 -85.93 127.04
CA ASN A 550 -58.51 -85.93 127.58
C ASN A 550 -58.62 -86.00 129.12
N LEU A 551 -57.52 -86.28 129.83
CA LEU A 551 -57.49 -86.41 131.30
C LEU A 551 -57.19 -85.10 132.05
N LEU A 552 -56.94 -83.98 131.36
CA LEU A 552 -56.69 -82.67 131.98
C LEU A 552 -57.98 -81.81 132.09
N ARG A 553 -59.14 -82.45 131.94
CA ARG A 553 -60.49 -81.88 131.88
C ARG A 553 -60.99 -81.24 133.18
N GLN A 554 -60.40 -81.63 134.32
CA GLN A 554 -61.05 -81.59 135.64
C GLN A 554 -60.31 -80.72 136.67
N LEU A 555 -59.88 -79.55 136.23
CA LEU A 555 -59.75 -78.36 137.07
C LEU A 555 -60.68 -77.29 136.46
N GLU A 556 -62.01 -77.45 136.57
CA GLU A 556 -62.71 -77.25 137.85
C GLU A 556 -62.18 -76.01 138.56
N SER A 557 -62.65 -74.84 138.11
CA SER A 557 -62.33 -73.58 138.78
C SER A 557 -63.40 -72.53 138.52
N LEU A 558 -63.11 -71.32 138.96
CA LEU A 558 -64.10 -70.54 139.69
C LEU A 558 -64.93 -69.61 138.80
N GLN A 559 -66.18 -70.04 138.54
CA GLN A 559 -67.39 -69.43 139.12
C GLN A 559 -67.61 -67.89 139.03
N ALA A 560 -66.81 -67.13 138.28
CA ALA A 560 -66.71 -65.66 138.45
C ALA A 560 -67.46 -64.79 137.42
N SER A 561 -67.69 -65.25 136.18
CA SER A 561 -68.13 -64.36 135.08
C SER A 561 -69.62 -64.00 135.08
N LEU A 562 -70.44 -64.66 135.90
CA LEU A 562 -71.92 -64.56 135.86
C LEU A 562 -72.46 -63.18 136.29
N GLU A 563 -71.68 -62.36 136.97
CA GLU A 563 -72.12 -61.04 137.47
C GLU A 563 -72.06 -59.91 136.42
N VAL A 564 -71.40 -60.12 135.27
CA VAL A 564 -71.02 -59.04 134.34
C VAL A 564 -72.20 -58.53 133.48
N GLU A 565 -73.11 -59.39 133.05
CA GLU A 565 -74.10 -59.08 132.01
C GLU A 565 -75.08 -57.94 132.39
N THR A 566 -75.35 -57.75 133.68
CA THR A 566 -76.40 -56.82 134.14
C THR A 566 -76.06 -55.34 133.93
N LYS A 567 -74.78 -54.97 133.74
CA LYS A 567 -74.36 -53.57 133.54
C LYS A 567 -74.49 -53.08 132.09
N ALA A 568 -74.15 -53.94 131.11
CA ALA A 568 -74.01 -53.54 129.70
C ALA A 568 -75.29 -52.97 129.06
N LYS A 569 -76.47 -53.41 129.52
CA LYS A 569 -77.77 -53.04 128.93
C LYS A 569 -78.09 -51.54 128.98
N ASN A 570 -77.58 -50.82 129.98
CA ASN A 570 -77.94 -49.41 130.22
C ASN A 570 -77.11 -48.41 129.39
N GLU A 571 -75.96 -48.82 128.84
CA GLU A 571 -75.08 -47.94 128.06
C GLU A 571 -75.54 -47.82 126.60
N ALA A 572 -76.03 -48.92 126.01
CA ALA A 572 -76.48 -49.00 124.63
C ALA A 572 -77.54 -47.94 124.24
N ILE A 573 -78.43 -47.60 125.18
CA ILE A 573 -79.50 -46.60 124.95
C ILE A 573 -78.93 -45.18 124.78
N ARG A 574 -77.78 -44.86 125.38
CA ARG A 574 -77.12 -43.56 125.21
C ARG A 574 -76.39 -43.47 123.86
N ALA A 575 -75.75 -44.55 123.43
CA ALA A 575 -75.02 -44.59 122.16
C ALA A 575 -75.91 -44.28 120.94
N LYS A 576 -77.12 -44.86 120.90
CA LYS A 576 -78.06 -44.65 119.77
C LYS A 576 -78.32 -43.17 119.48
N LYS A 577 -78.64 -42.36 120.50
CA LYS A 577 -78.99 -40.94 120.32
C LYS A 577 -77.84 -40.07 119.80
N LYS A 578 -76.58 -40.51 119.92
CA LYS A 578 -75.44 -39.80 119.33
C LYS A 578 -75.34 -40.09 117.83
N LEU A 579 -75.47 -41.36 117.44
CA LEU A 579 -75.38 -41.79 116.04
C LEU A 579 -76.46 -41.14 115.15
N GLU A 580 -77.65 -40.88 115.70
CA GLU A 580 -78.73 -40.14 115.03
C GLU A 580 -78.39 -38.65 114.76
N ALA A 581 -77.47 -38.04 115.53
CA ALA A 581 -76.97 -36.69 115.28
C ALA A 581 -75.75 -36.70 114.33
N ASP A 582 -74.80 -37.59 114.58
CA ASP A 582 -73.58 -37.78 113.77
C ASP A 582 -73.95 -38.03 112.27
N LEU A 583 -75.09 -38.68 111.98
CA LEU A 583 -75.58 -38.93 110.62
C LEU A 583 -76.00 -37.65 109.87
N ASN A 584 -76.74 -36.75 110.51
CA ASN A 584 -77.25 -35.52 109.88
C ASN A 584 -76.10 -34.58 109.46
N GLU A 585 -75.01 -34.54 110.23
CA GLU A 585 -73.83 -33.72 109.89
C GLU A 585 -73.13 -34.26 108.62
N LEU A 586 -73.10 -35.59 108.44
CA LEU A 586 -72.50 -36.22 107.26
C LEU A 586 -73.31 -35.99 105.98
N GLU A 587 -74.64 -35.95 106.05
CA GLU A 587 -75.49 -35.64 104.89
C GLU A 587 -75.24 -34.20 104.37
N VAL A 588 -75.13 -33.22 105.29
CA VAL A 588 -74.81 -31.83 104.94
C VAL A 588 -73.39 -31.70 104.38
N ALA A 589 -72.43 -32.47 104.90
CA ALA A 589 -71.07 -32.50 104.34
C ALA A 589 -71.03 -33.04 102.90
N LEU A 590 -71.84 -34.06 102.59
CA LEU A 590 -71.91 -34.70 101.28
C LEU A 590 -72.50 -33.77 100.21
N ASP A 591 -73.60 -33.07 100.50
CA ASP A 591 -74.22 -32.11 99.57
C ASP A 591 -73.26 -30.96 99.22
N ASN A 592 -72.53 -30.43 100.20
CA ASN A 592 -71.48 -29.43 99.96
C ASN A 592 -70.33 -29.97 99.09
N ALA A 593 -69.87 -31.20 99.34
CA ALA A 593 -68.81 -31.83 98.55
C ALA A 593 -69.22 -32.10 97.08
N THR A 594 -70.47 -32.49 96.83
CA THR A 594 -70.97 -32.71 95.46
C THR A 594 -71.09 -31.40 94.66
N LYS A 595 -71.51 -30.31 95.30
CA LYS A 595 -71.54 -28.96 94.69
C LYS A 595 -70.15 -28.49 94.28
N ALA A 596 -69.17 -28.59 95.18
CA ALA A 596 -67.77 -28.22 94.87
C ALA A 596 -67.19 -29.04 93.70
N ASN A 597 -67.51 -30.34 93.60
CA ASN A 597 -67.11 -31.21 92.49
C ASN A 597 -67.74 -30.78 91.15
N ALA A 598 -69.02 -30.38 91.15
CA ALA A 598 -69.70 -29.87 89.97
C ALA A 598 -69.12 -28.54 89.46
N GLU A 599 -68.66 -27.66 90.37
CA GLU A 599 -67.97 -26.42 90.01
C GLU A 599 -66.56 -26.67 89.48
N ALA A 600 -65.77 -27.53 90.15
CA ALA A 600 -64.45 -27.93 89.67
C ALA A 600 -64.49 -28.49 88.24
N LYS A 601 -65.47 -29.32 87.90
CA LYS A 601 -65.67 -29.85 86.54
C LYS A 601 -65.94 -28.75 85.50
N LYS A 602 -66.75 -27.73 85.84
CA LYS A 602 -66.98 -26.57 84.94
C LYS A 602 -65.70 -25.77 84.70
N THR A 603 -64.87 -25.61 85.73
CA THR A 603 -63.57 -24.93 85.61
C THR A 603 -62.61 -25.73 84.73
N ILE A 604 -62.54 -27.06 84.89
CA ILE A 604 -61.73 -27.95 84.03
C ILE A 604 -62.14 -27.80 82.56
N THR A 605 -63.44 -27.85 82.24
CA THR A 605 -63.90 -27.71 80.84
C THR A 605 -63.59 -26.35 80.23
N LYS A 606 -63.60 -25.27 81.02
CA LYS A 606 -63.18 -23.93 80.56
C LYS A 606 -61.69 -23.90 80.25
N LEU A 607 -60.85 -24.42 81.15
CA LEU A 607 -59.39 -24.47 80.96
C LEU A 607 -59.00 -25.33 79.74
N GLN A 608 -59.72 -26.44 79.51
CA GLN A 608 -59.53 -27.28 78.32
C GLN A 608 -59.91 -26.56 77.00
N LEU A 609 -60.87 -25.62 77.03
CA LEU A 609 -61.20 -24.79 75.87
C LEU A 609 -60.07 -23.78 75.60
N THR A 610 -59.66 -23.02 76.62
CA THR A 610 -58.63 -21.99 76.46
C THR A 610 -57.26 -22.56 76.08
N ILE A 611 -56.94 -23.79 76.51
CA ILE A 611 -55.73 -24.49 76.05
C ILE A 611 -55.77 -24.75 74.53
N LYS A 612 -56.92 -25.16 73.98
CA LYS A 612 -57.06 -25.37 72.53
C LYS A 612 -57.00 -24.07 71.73
N GLU A 613 -57.62 -23.01 72.24
CA GLU A 613 -57.58 -21.68 71.63
C GLU A 613 -56.13 -21.14 71.56
N LEU A 614 -55.37 -21.29 72.64
CA LEU A 614 -53.94 -20.93 72.68
C LEU A 614 -53.06 -21.83 71.81
N GLN A 615 -53.40 -23.11 71.64
CA GLN A 615 -52.69 -24.01 70.73
C GLN A 615 -52.83 -23.58 69.27
N VAL A 616 -54.06 -23.27 68.81
CA VAL A 616 -54.29 -22.78 67.44
C VAL A 616 -53.56 -21.46 67.19
N GLN A 617 -53.61 -20.52 68.14
CA GLN A 617 -52.87 -19.25 68.04
C GLN A 617 -51.34 -19.46 67.95
N LEU A 618 -50.79 -20.43 68.69
CA LEU A 618 -49.37 -20.77 68.61
C LEU A 618 -48.98 -21.38 67.26
N ASP A 619 -49.81 -22.29 66.72
CA ASP A 619 -49.56 -22.92 65.43
C ASP A 619 -49.60 -21.90 64.27
N ASP A 620 -50.53 -20.93 64.30
CA ASP A 620 -50.63 -19.89 63.28
C ASP A 620 -49.51 -18.84 63.37
N GLU A 621 -49.07 -18.47 64.59
CA GLU A 621 -47.86 -17.63 64.80
C GLU A 621 -46.57 -18.33 64.33
N ILE A 622 -46.48 -19.66 64.49
CA ILE A 622 -45.34 -20.45 63.98
C ILE A 622 -45.29 -20.39 62.44
N ARG A 623 -46.42 -20.58 61.76
CA ARG A 623 -46.53 -20.48 60.29
C ARG A 623 -46.16 -19.08 59.79
N SER A 624 -46.77 -18.04 60.35
CA SER A 624 -46.49 -16.63 60.03
C SER A 624 -44.99 -16.32 60.12
N ARG A 625 -44.34 -16.77 61.20
CA ARG A 625 -42.90 -16.60 61.42
C ARG A 625 -42.03 -17.41 60.44
N GLU A 626 -42.52 -18.52 59.93
CA GLU A 626 -41.81 -19.33 58.93
C GLU A 626 -41.92 -18.72 57.53
N GLU A 627 -43.11 -18.27 57.12
CA GLU A 627 -43.31 -17.49 55.88
C GLU A 627 -42.43 -16.22 55.85
N LEU A 628 -42.36 -15.47 56.96
CA LEU A 628 -41.51 -14.28 57.09
C LEU A 628 -40.01 -14.62 57.01
N ARG A 629 -39.58 -15.81 57.46
CA ARG A 629 -38.18 -16.26 57.33
C ARG A 629 -37.83 -16.63 55.89
N GLU A 630 -38.73 -17.28 55.17
CA GLU A 630 -38.52 -17.59 53.75
C GLU A 630 -38.46 -16.30 52.90
N GLN A 631 -39.35 -15.34 53.16
CA GLN A 631 -39.32 -14.02 52.52
C GLN A 631 -38.03 -13.26 52.83
N TYR A 632 -37.56 -13.28 54.08
CA TYR A 632 -36.27 -12.68 54.47
C TYR A 632 -35.09 -13.32 53.74
N ALA A 633 -35.00 -14.65 53.71
CA ALA A 633 -33.92 -15.38 53.02
C ALA A 633 -33.95 -15.17 51.49
N LEU A 634 -35.13 -14.94 50.90
CA LEU A 634 -35.26 -14.55 49.49
C LEU A 634 -34.72 -13.13 49.24
N LEU A 635 -35.02 -12.20 50.16
CA LEU A 635 -34.55 -10.81 50.09
C LEU A 635 -33.04 -10.69 50.33
N GLU A 636 -32.46 -11.46 51.25
CA GLU A 636 -31.00 -11.53 51.44
C GLU A 636 -30.29 -12.01 50.16
N LYS A 637 -30.77 -13.11 49.55
CA LYS A 637 -30.21 -13.61 48.27
C LYS A 637 -30.29 -12.57 47.16
N ARG A 638 -31.41 -11.87 47.05
CA ARG A 638 -31.60 -10.80 46.07
C ARG A 638 -30.69 -9.60 46.34
N LEU A 639 -30.54 -9.20 47.60
CA LEU A 639 -29.60 -8.13 48.00
C LEU A 639 -28.16 -8.50 47.63
N GLN A 640 -27.75 -9.74 47.91
CA GLN A 640 -26.38 -10.20 47.63
C GLN A 640 -26.09 -10.23 46.11
N LEU A 641 -27.06 -10.65 45.29
CA LEU A 641 -26.96 -10.55 43.83
C LEU A 641 -26.80 -9.08 43.36
N THR A 642 -27.62 -8.16 43.88
CA THR A 642 -27.51 -6.73 43.56
C THR A 642 -26.15 -6.14 43.99
N ILE A 643 -25.54 -6.64 45.08
CA ILE A 643 -24.20 -6.23 45.51
C ILE A 643 -23.14 -6.71 44.51
N THR A 644 -23.18 -7.97 44.08
CA THR A 644 -22.24 -8.49 43.08
C THR A 644 -22.39 -7.78 41.72
N GLU A 645 -23.62 -7.53 41.27
CA GLU A 645 -23.88 -6.76 40.04
C GLU A 645 -23.28 -5.33 40.11
N LEU A 646 -23.36 -4.69 41.28
CA LEU A 646 -22.80 -3.35 41.51
C LEU A 646 -21.26 -3.35 41.59
N GLU A 647 -20.66 -4.44 42.07
CA GLU A 647 -19.20 -4.61 42.10
C GLU A 647 -18.64 -4.90 40.69
N ASP A 648 -19.29 -5.78 39.91
CA ASP A 648 -18.94 -6.04 38.50
C ASP A 648 -19.05 -4.77 37.64
N LEU A 649 -20.13 -4.00 37.80
CA LEU A 649 -20.32 -2.72 37.11
C LEU A 649 -19.25 -1.68 37.46
N ARG A 650 -18.70 -1.69 38.69
CA ARG A 650 -17.58 -0.82 39.08
C ARG A 650 -16.27 -1.24 38.40
N VAL A 651 -15.99 -2.55 38.33
CA VAL A 651 -14.80 -3.07 37.64
C VAL A 651 -14.86 -2.76 36.14
N LEU A 652 -16.03 -2.93 35.51
CA LEU A 652 -16.28 -2.55 34.12
C LEU A 652 -16.10 -1.04 33.88
N TYR A 653 -16.65 -0.20 34.77
CA TYR A 653 -16.47 1.25 34.70
C TYR A 653 -14.99 1.65 34.81
N GLU A 654 -14.26 1.12 35.79
CA GLU A 654 -12.82 1.37 35.95
C GLU A 654 -11.98 0.89 34.76
N HIS A 655 -12.36 -0.22 34.12
CA HIS A 655 -11.71 -0.71 32.92
C HIS A 655 -11.97 0.23 31.73
N SER A 656 -13.22 0.64 31.51
CA SER A 656 -13.61 1.61 30.49
C SER A 656 -12.90 2.96 30.67
N GLU A 657 -12.77 3.45 31.90
CA GLU A 657 -12.02 4.68 32.23
C GLU A 657 -10.52 4.59 31.86
N LYS A 658 -9.91 3.40 32.01
CA LYS A 658 -8.52 3.13 31.62
C LYS A 658 -8.38 3.05 30.09
N VAL A 659 -9.30 2.36 29.41
CA VAL A 659 -9.33 2.25 27.93
C VAL A 659 -9.55 3.63 27.28
N ARG A 660 -10.48 4.44 27.81
CA ARG A 660 -10.70 5.82 27.36
C ARG A 660 -9.43 6.67 27.44
N LYS A 661 -8.71 6.61 28.56
CA LYS A 661 -7.45 7.35 28.76
C LYS A 661 -6.33 6.89 27.84
N ALA A 662 -6.25 5.59 27.53
CA ALA A 662 -5.32 5.09 26.53
C ALA A 662 -5.68 5.61 25.12
N ALA A 663 -6.95 5.52 24.72
CA ALA A 663 -7.41 6.04 23.43
C ALA A 663 -7.27 7.57 23.29
N GLU A 664 -7.37 8.32 24.38
CA GLU A 664 -7.10 9.77 24.40
C GLU A 664 -5.61 10.10 24.27
N ALA A 665 -4.71 9.27 24.80
CA ALA A 665 -3.27 9.38 24.56
C ALA A 665 -2.91 9.01 23.10
N ASP A 666 -3.40 7.88 22.60
CA ASP A 666 -3.22 7.45 21.20
C ASP A 666 -3.73 8.53 20.22
N ALA A 667 -4.88 9.16 20.52
CA ALA A 667 -5.43 10.25 19.71
C ALA A 667 -4.58 11.53 19.76
N GLN A 668 -3.96 11.86 20.90
CA GLN A 668 -3.05 12.99 21.02
C GLN A 668 -1.75 12.74 20.25
N ASP A 669 -1.15 11.55 20.38
CA ASP A 669 0.06 11.16 19.64
C ASP A 669 -0.20 11.16 18.12
N LEU A 670 -1.37 10.69 17.67
CA LEU A 670 -1.79 10.77 16.27
C LEU A 670 -2.03 12.22 15.81
N GLN A 671 -2.60 13.07 16.67
CA GLN A 671 -2.83 14.49 16.36
C GLN A 671 -1.50 15.24 16.22
N ASP A 672 -0.53 15.01 17.11
CA ASP A 672 0.80 15.62 17.02
C ASP A 672 1.60 15.07 15.85
N ARG A 673 1.48 13.78 15.53
CA ARG A 673 2.07 13.21 14.31
C ARG A 673 1.44 13.80 13.03
N ASN A 674 0.14 14.11 13.05
CA ASN A 674 -0.53 14.80 11.95
C ASN A 674 -0.06 16.25 11.83
N ASN A 675 0.17 16.94 12.96
CA ASN A 675 0.78 18.28 12.99
C ASN A 675 2.20 18.28 12.40
N GLU A 676 3.04 17.29 12.74
CA GLU A 676 4.37 17.11 12.14
C GLU A 676 4.29 16.90 10.61
N LEU A 677 3.41 16.01 10.15
CA LEU A 677 3.24 15.71 8.73
C LEU A 677 2.66 16.91 7.97
N ALA A 678 1.78 17.70 8.57
CA ALA A 678 1.29 18.95 8.00
C ALA A 678 2.42 19.99 7.86
N ALA A 679 3.28 20.13 8.87
CA ALA A 679 4.45 21.02 8.81
C ALA A 679 5.48 20.56 7.76
N GLN A 680 5.73 19.25 7.67
CA GLN A 680 6.60 18.67 6.63
C GLN A 680 6.02 18.89 5.22
N ASN A 681 4.71 18.66 5.03
CA ASN A 681 4.04 18.92 3.74
C ASN A 681 4.04 20.41 3.38
N ALA A 682 3.86 21.32 4.34
CA ALA A 682 3.98 22.76 4.10
C ALA A 682 5.41 23.15 3.66
N SER A 683 6.43 22.59 4.32
CA SER A 683 7.84 22.76 3.96
C SER A 683 8.14 22.21 2.56
N LEU A 684 7.76 20.97 2.26
CA LEU A 684 7.93 20.34 0.95
C LEU A 684 7.19 21.10 -0.16
N SER A 685 6.00 21.63 0.12
CA SER A 685 5.24 22.49 -0.81
C SER A 685 5.93 23.83 -1.07
N ALA A 686 6.54 24.44 -0.05
CA ALA A 686 7.35 25.65 -0.20
C ALA A 686 8.64 25.37 -1.00
N HIS A 687 9.34 24.26 -0.71
CA HIS A 687 10.50 23.81 -1.47
C HIS A 687 10.13 23.51 -2.93
N LYS A 688 9.00 22.83 -3.19
CA LYS A 688 8.51 22.60 -4.55
C LYS A 688 8.27 23.92 -5.27
N ARG A 689 7.52 24.87 -4.68
CA ARG A 689 7.27 26.18 -5.28
C ARG A 689 8.56 26.95 -5.59
N LYS A 690 9.59 26.81 -4.76
CA LYS A 690 10.91 27.40 -5.00
C LYS A 690 11.61 26.75 -6.20
N VAL A 691 11.59 25.43 -6.30
CA VAL A 691 12.16 24.69 -7.44
C VAL A 691 11.36 24.94 -8.73
N ASP A 692 10.02 24.99 -8.67
CA ASP A 692 9.16 25.35 -9.80
C ASP A 692 9.49 26.77 -10.32
N ALA A 693 9.75 27.73 -9.41
CA ALA A 693 10.15 29.09 -9.76
C ALA A 693 11.60 29.19 -10.29
N GLU A 694 12.53 28.40 -9.74
CA GLU A 694 13.92 28.30 -10.23
C GLU A 694 13.98 27.66 -11.62
N LEU A 695 13.16 26.62 -11.87
CA LEU A 695 12.96 26.05 -13.19
C LEU A 695 12.34 27.06 -14.16
N GLN A 696 11.36 27.85 -13.73
CA GLN A 696 10.76 28.87 -14.58
C GLN A 696 11.73 30.03 -14.90
N ALA A 697 12.63 30.38 -13.98
CA ALA A 697 13.71 31.33 -14.25
C ALA A 697 14.72 30.76 -15.27
N LEU A 698 15.19 29.53 -15.07
CA LEU A 698 16.08 28.83 -16.01
C LEU A 698 15.44 28.62 -17.39
N GLN A 699 14.12 28.44 -17.45
CA GLN A 699 13.36 28.38 -18.71
C GLN A 699 13.42 29.72 -19.47
N VAL A 700 13.31 30.85 -18.77
CA VAL A 700 13.46 32.19 -19.36
C VAL A 700 14.90 32.45 -19.80
N GLU A 701 15.90 32.13 -18.98
CA GLU A 701 17.33 32.24 -19.36
C GLU A 701 17.66 31.36 -20.59
N LEU A 702 17.04 30.19 -20.71
CA LEU A 702 17.16 29.32 -21.88
C LEU A 702 16.50 29.93 -23.13
N ASP A 703 15.28 30.48 -23.01
CA ASP A 703 14.60 31.14 -24.13
C ASP A 703 15.33 32.42 -24.57
N GLU A 704 15.90 33.18 -23.64
CA GLU A 704 16.75 34.35 -23.92
C GLU A 704 18.05 33.94 -24.63
N THR A 705 18.79 32.96 -24.12
CA THR A 705 20.03 32.48 -24.78
C THR A 705 19.75 31.83 -26.15
N VAL A 706 18.60 31.18 -26.33
CA VAL A 706 18.14 30.71 -27.65
C VAL A 706 17.78 31.87 -28.59
N ALA A 707 17.23 32.97 -28.08
CA ALA A 707 16.99 34.19 -28.86
C ALA A 707 18.30 34.89 -29.24
N GLU A 708 19.27 34.98 -28.33
CA GLU A 708 20.61 35.50 -28.62
C GLU A 708 21.36 34.66 -29.64
N LEU A 709 21.28 33.33 -29.54
CA LEU A 709 21.87 32.39 -30.51
C LEU A 709 21.27 32.61 -31.92
N LYS A 710 19.95 32.73 -32.03
CA LYS A 710 19.27 33.06 -33.30
C LYS A 710 19.70 34.43 -33.83
N ALA A 711 19.83 35.44 -32.96
CA ALA A 711 20.31 36.76 -33.35
C ALA A 711 21.79 36.74 -33.80
N ALA A 712 22.63 35.87 -33.22
CA ALA A 712 24.00 35.66 -33.66
C ALA A 712 24.08 34.93 -35.01
N ASP A 713 23.26 33.90 -35.21
CA ASP A 713 23.14 33.16 -36.47
C ASP A 713 22.65 34.07 -37.62
N GLU A 714 21.65 34.92 -37.38
CA GLU A 714 21.19 35.91 -38.37
C GLU A 714 22.24 37.00 -38.67
N ARG A 715 23.08 37.40 -37.69
CA ARG A 715 24.25 38.26 -37.97
C ARG A 715 25.30 37.52 -38.81
N ALA A 716 25.55 36.24 -38.52
CA ALA A 716 26.51 35.42 -39.25
C ALA A 716 26.05 35.19 -40.72
N LYS A 717 24.77 34.91 -40.95
CA LYS A 717 24.18 34.81 -42.29
C LYS A 717 24.29 36.11 -43.08
N LYS A 718 24.05 37.27 -42.45
CA LYS A 718 24.23 38.58 -43.09
C LYS A 718 25.68 38.82 -43.48
N ALA A 719 26.62 38.62 -42.55
CA ALA A 719 28.05 38.73 -42.84
C ALA A 719 28.51 37.75 -43.93
N ALA A 720 27.95 36.54 -43.99
CA ALA A 720 28.23 35.56 -45.05
C ALA A 720 27.64 35.98 -46.41
N ALA A 721 26.44 36.57 -46.43
CA ALA A 721 25.82 37.11 -47.65
C ALA A 721 26.56 38.36 -48.17
N GLU A 722 26.99 39.25 -47.27
CA GLU A 722 27.84 40.41 -47.58
C GLU A 722 29.22 39.96 -48.11
N ALA A 723 29.83 38.94 -47.50
CA ALA A 723 31.08 38.36 -47.99
C ALA A 723 30.92 37.66 -49.36
N ALA A 724 29.77 37.03 -49.63
CA ALA A 724 29.46 36.45 -50.93
C ALA A 724 29.26 37.55 -52.00
N HIS A 725 28.54 38.63 -51.67
CA HIS A 725 28.35 39.79 -52.54
C HIS A 725 29.70 40.43 -52.90
N LEU A 726 30.55 40.70 -51.90
CA LEU A 726 31.91 41.23 -52.11
C LEU A 726 32.79 40.29 -52.94
N ALA A 727 32.61 38.97 -52.83
CA ALA A 727 33.33 38.01 -53.66
C ALA A 727 32.85 38.00 -55.12
N ASP A 728 31.56 38.24 -55.38
CA ASP A 728 31.00 38.35 -56.73
C ASP A 728 31.28 39.74 -57.36
N GLU A 729 31.32 40.82 -56.58
CA GLU A 729 31.84 42.12 -57.01
C GLU A 729 33.33 42.04 -57.38
N LEU A 730 34.13 41.33 -56.56
CA LEU A 730 35.54 41.08 -56.86
C LEU A 730 35.74 40.20 -58.11
N ARG A 731 34.84 39.23 -58.38
CA ARG A 731 34.83 38.47 -59.64
C ARG A 731 34.46 39.36 -60.82
N ALA A 732 33.43 40.20 -60.69
CA ALA A 732 33.04 41.13 -61.73
C ALA A 732 34.19 42.06 -62.11
N GLU A 733 34.90 42.63 -61.13
CA GLU A 733 36.06 43.49 -61.41
C GLU A 733 37.32 42.73 -61.87
N GLN A 734 37.45 41.43 -61.54
CA GLN A 734 38.44 40.57 -62.20
C GLN A 734 38.08 40.31 -63.67
N GLU A 735 36.80 40.17 -64.01
CA GLU A 735 36.35 40.05 -65.40
C GLU A 735 36.46 41.38 -66.16
N THR A 736 36.13 42.53 -65.58
CA THR A 736 36.36 43.83 -66.24
C THR A 736 37.86 44.08 -66.43
N CYS A 737 38.72 43.76 -65.45
CA CYS A 737 40.17 43.81 -65.62
C CYS A 737 40.67 42.88 -66.72
N LEU A 738 40.16 41.65 -66.82
CA LEU A 738 40.50 40.71 -67.90
C LEU A 738 39.97 41.17 -69.26
N GLN A 739 38.84 41.88 -69.32
CA GLN A 739 38.35 42.54 -70.54
C GLN A 739 39.20 43.74 -70.93
N LEU A 740 39.60 44.59 -69.97
CA LEU A 740 40.49 45.73 -70.17
C LEU A 740 41.89 45.29 -70.61
N ASP A 741 42.42 44.19 -70.08
CA ASP A 741 43.72 43.66 -70.49
C ASP A 741 43.64 42.98 -71.88
N LYS A 742 42.47 42.46 -72.28
CA LYS A 742 42.19 42.03 -73.67
C LYS A 742 42.05 43.20 -74.64
N THR A 743 41.31 44.26 -74.30
CA THR A 743 41.17 45.45 -75.15
C THR A 743 42.50 46.19 -75.25
N LYS A 744 43.27 46.29 -74.16
CA LYS A 744 44.66 46.78 -74.15
C LYS A 744 45.55 45.95 -75.07
N LYS A 745 45.55 44.61 -75.00
CA LYS A 745 46.33 43.77 -75.93
C LYS A 745 45.90 43.94 -77.39
N ASN A 746 44.59 44.08 -77.66
CA ASN A 746 44.09 44.41 -78.99
C ASN A 746 44.56 45.80 -79.45
N LEU A 747 44.57 46.80 -78.56
CA LEU A 747 45.08 48.13 -78.83
C LEU A 747 46.59 48.13 -79.06
N GLU A 748 47.38 47.38 -78.28
CA GLU A 748 48.82 47.15 -78.50
C GLU A 748 49.09 46.47 -79.86
N VAL A 749 48.21 45.57 -80.32
CA VAL A 749 48.28 44.98 -81.66
C VAL A 749 47.93 46.00 -82.74
N THR A 750 46.86 46.80 -82.59
CA THR A 750 46.55 47.85 -83.58
C THR A 750 47.58 48.98 -83.59
N LEU A 751 48.21 49.29 -82.45
CA LEU A 751 49.28 50.27 -82.35
C LEU A 751 50.55 49.72 -83.01
N LYS A 752 50.85 48.42 -82.89
CA LYS A 752 51.89 47.75 -83.68
C LYS A 752 51.59 47.71 -85.18
N ASP A 753 50.34 47.51 -85.58
CA ASP A 753 49.94 47.57 -87.00
C ASP A 753 50.06 49.01 -87.55
N LEU A 754 49.67 50.02 -86.78
CA LEU A 754 49.88 51.43 -87.12
C LEU A 754 51.37 51.83 -87.12
N GLN A 755 52.18 51.28 -86.21
CA GLN A 755 53.64 51.44 -86.20
C GLN A 755 54.25 50.80 -87.44
N LEU A 756 53.83 49.59 -87.82
CA LEU A 756 54.35 48.90 -89.00
C LEU A 756 53.91 49.61 -90.30
N ARG A 757 52.70 50.17 -90.35
CA ARG A 757 52.26 51.07 -91.44
C ARG A 757 53.02 52.39 -91.46
N LEU A 758 53.45 52.92 -90.31
CA LEU A 758 54.32 54.09 -90.23
C LEU A 758 55.71 53.73 -90.76
N ASP A 759 56.30 52.62 -90.32
CA ASP A 759 57.59 52.11 -90.79
C ASP A 759 57.55 51.81 -92.31
N GLU A 760 56.42 51.31 -92.84
CA GLU A 760 56.19 51.13 -94.28
C GLU A 760 56.04 52.46 -95.02
N ALA A 761 55.30 53.43 -94.48
CA ALA A 761 55.17 54.78 -95.04
C ALA A 761 56.53 55.52 -95.04
N GLU A 762 57.33 55.37 -93.98
CA GLU A 762 58.70 55.87 -93.90
C GLU A 762 59.63 55.13 -94.86
N ALA A 763 59.50 53.81 -95.01
CA ALA A 763 60.27 53.06 -96.01
C ALA A 763 59.91 53.45 -97.46
N ILE A 764 58.65 53.79 -97.73
CA ILE A 764 58.19 54.34 -99.01
C ILE A 764 58.72 55.78 -99.18
N ALA A 765 58.67 56.61 -98.14
CA ALA A 765 59.22 57.96 -98.14
C ALA A 765 60.74 57.99 -98.31
N LEU A 766 61.47 57.02 -97.75
CA LEU A 766 62.93 56.86 -97.90
C LEU A 766 63.30 56.34 -99.30
N LYS A 767 62.50 55.43 -99.89
CA LYS A 767 62.72 54.94 -101.27
C LYS A 767 62.33 55.98 -102.33
N GLY A 768 61.26 56.75 -102.10
CA GLY A 768 60.93 57.93 -102.91
C GLY A 768 61.96 59.04 -102.74
N GLY A 769 62.34 59.32 -101.48
CA GLY A 769 63.34 60.28 -101.08
C GLY A 769 64.69 60.05 -101.76
N LYS A 770 65.23 58.83 -101.77
CA LYS A 770 66.49 58.54 -102.48
C LYS A 770 66.43 58.81 -103.99
N ARG A 771 65.29 58.58 -104.65
CA ARG A 771 65.10 58.93 -106.07
C ARG A 771 64.93 60.43 -106.31
N LEU A 772 64.32 61.14 -105.36
CA LEU A 772 64.19 62.59 -105.41
C LEU A 772 65.55 63.26 -105.13
N ILE A 773 66.29 62.77 -104.14
CA ILE A 773 67.64 63.21 -103.77
C ILE A 773 68.60 63.04 -104.94
N GLN A 774 68.65 61.90 -105.65
CA GLN A 774 69.52 61.79 -106.84
C GLN A 774 69.20 62.79 -107.96
N LYS A 775 67.93 63.19 -108.12
CA LYS A 775 67.55 64.29 -109.03
C LYS A 775 67.93 65.66 -108.48
N LEU A 776 67.79 65.88 -107.17
CA LEU A 776 68.16 67.11 -106.49
C LEU A 776 69.68 67.29 -106.40
N GLU A 777 70.47 66.25 -106.23
CA GLU A 777 71.94 66.28 -106.24
C GLU A 777 72.49 66.62 -107.62
N ALA A 778 71.91 66.05 -108.68
CA ALA A 778 72.20 66.45 -110.05
C ALA A 778 71.84 67.93 -110.28
N ARG A 779 70.63 68.34 -109.84
CA ARG A 779 70.16 69.72 -109.97
C ARG A 779 70.94 70.72 -109.10
N VAL A 780 71.44 70.29 -107.94
CA VAL A 780 72.32 71.08 -107.07
C VAL A 780 73.67 71.26 -107.73
N ARG A 781 74.27 70.24 -108.35
CA ARG A 781 75.53 70.44 -109.11
C ARG A 781 75.37 71.37 -110.32
N GLU A 782 74.25 71.27 -111.04
CA GLU A 782 73.90 72.25 -112.08
C GLU A 782 73.78 73.66 -111.49
N LEU A 783 73.01 73.84 -110.42
CA LEU A 783 72.79 75.13 -109.76
C LEU A 783 74.04 75.68 -109.04
N GLU A 784 74.94 74.83 -108.54
CA GLU A 784 76.24 75.21 -107.97
C GLU A 784 77.18 75.70 -109.07
N GLN A 785 77.18 75.06 -110.24
CA GLN A 785 77.98 75.49 -111.38
C GLN A 785 77.39 76.73 -112.07
N GLU A 786 76.06 76.89 -112.10
CA GLU A 786 75.40 78.14 -112.47
C GLU A 786 75.67 79.24 -111.43
N LEU A 787 75.66 78.93 -110.13
CA LEU A 787 75.97 79.86 -109.05
C LEU A 787 77.44 80.28 -109.03
N GLU A 788 78.41 79.42 -109.35
CA GLU A 788 79.82 79.81 -109.45
C GLU A 788 80.03 80.73 -110.67
N ASN A 789 79.36 80.46 -111.79
CA ASN A 789 79.37 81.33 -112.96
C ASN A 789 78.66 82.68 -112.68
N GLU A 790 77.54 82.68 -111.96
CA GLU A 790 76.90 83.92 -111.51
C GLU A 790 77.65 84.61 -110.38
N GLN A 791 78.45 83.93 -109.55
CA GLN A 791 79.34 84.62 -108.60
C GLN A 791 80.51 85.32 -109.32
N ARG A 792 81.01 84.74 -110.42
CA ARG A 792 81.97 85.42 -111.31
C ARG A 792 81.32 86.62 -112.02
N ARG A 793 80.14 86.46 -112.62
CA ARG A 793 79.39 87.56 -113.23
C ARG A 793 78.95 88.61 -112.22
N HIS A 794 78.60 88.23 -110.99
CA HIS A 794 78.24 89.14 -109.91
C HIS A 794 79.48 89.87 -109.35
N SER A 795 80.67 89.27 -109.38
CA SER A 795 81.94 89.96 -109.10
C SER A 795 82.20 91.07 -110.12
N GLU A 796 81.99 90.80 -111.42
CA GLU A 796 82.14 91.80 -112.48
C GLU A 796 81.00 92.82 -112.50
N THR A 797 79.78 92.39 -112.21
CA THR A 797 78.60 93.25 -112.07
C THR A 797 78.71 94.12 -110.84
N GLN A 798 79.29 93.68 -109.72
CA GLN A 798 79.62 94.55 -108.58
C GLN A 798 80.73 95.55 -108.89
N LYS A 799 81.75 95.17 -109.70
CA LYS A 799 82.77 96.13 -110.16
C LYS A 799 82.18 97.19 -111.08
N ASN A 800 81.27 96.81 -111.98
CA ASN A 800 80.51 97.72 -112.83
C ASN A 800 79.46 98.51 -112.04
N MET A 801 78.84 97.93 -111.01
CA MET A 801 77.95 98.62 -110.08
C MET A 801 78.72 99.69 -109.31
N ARG A 802 79.90 99.41 -108.75
CA ARG A 802 80.73 100.42 -108.07
C ARG A 802 81.28 101.50 -109.01
N LYS A 803 81.38 101.25 -110.32
CA LYS A 803 81.59 102.30 -111.34
C LYS A 803 80.31 103.10 -111.59
N ASN A 804 79.19 102.43 -111.78
CA ASN A 804 77.90 103.05 -112.06
C ASN A 804 77.35 103.82 -110.85
N GLU A 805 77.61 103.42 -109.61
CA GLU A 805 77.27 104.14 -108.38
C GLU A 805 78.06 105.45 -108.26
N ARG A 806 79.32 105.48 -108.69
CA ARG A 806 80.09 106.73 -108.80
C ARG A 806 79.45 107.63 -109.86
N ARG A 807 79.17 107.07 -111.03
CA ARG A 807 78.48 107.77 -112.13
C ARG A 807 77.05 108.20 -111.77
N LEU A 808 76.38 107.50 -110.87
CA LEU A 808 75.02 107.79 -110.39
C LEU A 808 75.05 108.83 -109.25
N LYS A 809 76.13 108.91 -108.47
CA LYS A 809 76.40 110.04 -107.57
C LYS A 809 76.82 111.30 -108.33
N GLU A 810 77.59 111.16 -109.40
CA GLU A 810 77.88 112.25 -110.34
C GLU A 810 76.59 112.74 -111.01
N LEU A 811 75.75 111.83 -111.52
CA LEU A 811 74.44 112.17 -112.11
C LEU A 811 73.40 112.64 -111.08
N SER A 812 73.45 112.22 -109.81
CA SER A 812 72.56 112.77 -108.77
C SER A 812 72.99 114.17 -108.36
N PHE A 813 74.29 114.44 -108.28
CA PHE A 813 74.81 115.79 -108.05
C PHE A 813 74.47 116.71 -109.22
N GLN A 814 74.62 116.24 -110.46
CA GLN A 814 74.17 116.95 -111.66
C GLN A 814 72.64 117.19 -111.62
N ALA A 815 71.84 116.19 -111.23
CA ALA A 815 70.39 116.36 -111.11
C ALA A 815 69.97 117.30 -109.96
N GLU A 816 70.73 117.40 -108.86
CA GLU A 816 70.49 118.39 -107.80
C GLU A 816 70.92 119.81 -108.21
N GLU A 817 71.95 119.94 -109.06
CA GLU A 817 72.35 121.23 -109.66
C GLU A 817 71.37 121.67 -110.75
N ASP A 818 70.97 120.76 -111.64
CA ASP A 818 69.94 120.98 -112.65
C ASP A 818 68.59 121.28 -111.99
N ARG A 819 68.23 120.63 -110.87
CA ARG A 819 67.03 120.96 -110.09
C ARG A 819 67.10 122.37 -109.51
N LYS A 820 68.22 122.80 -108.93
CA LYS A 820 68.40 124.21 -108.46
C LYS A 820 68.36 125.21 -109.62
N THR A 821 68.79 124.79 -110.80
CA THR A 821 68.69 125.58 -112.03
C THR A 821 67.24 125.64 -112.54
N GLN A 822 66.49 124.55 -112.40
CA GLN A 822 65.07 124.44 -112.73
C GLN A 822 64.19 125.24 -111.77
N GLU A 823 64.47 125.23 -110.47
CA GLU A 823 63.83 126.09 -109.46
C GLU A 823 64.05 127.58 -109.79
N ARG A 824 65.27 127.97 -110.16
CA ARG A 824 65.58 129.33 -110.66
C ARG A 824 64.86 129.66 -111.98
N MET A 825 64.68 128.69 -112.88
CA MET A 825 63.87 128.88 -114.08
C MET A 825 62.38 128.97 -113.77
N GLN A 826 61.86 128.27 -112.75
CA GLN A 826 60.47 128.38 -112.31
C GLN A 826 60.20 129.77 -111.70
N GLU A 827 61.07 130.30 -110.86
CA GLU A 827 60.99 131.70 -110.41
C GLU A 827 60.97 132.70 -111.58
N LEU A 828 61.78 132.44 -112.62
CA LEU A 828 61.83 133.29 -113.82
C LEU A 828 60.54 133.16 -114.66
N ILE A 829 59.99 131.96 -114.77
CA ILE A 829 58.73 131.67 -115.45
C ILE A 829 57.56 132.34 -114.70
N GLU A 830 57.51 132.32 -113.37
CA GLU A 830 56.47 133.02 -112.59
C GLU A 830 56.56 134.55 -112.77
N LYS A 831 57.77 135.11 -112.74
CA LYS A 831 58.01 136.54 -113.03
C LYS A 831 57.61 136.92 -114.47
N LEU A 832 57.71 135.98 -115.43
CA LEU A 832 57.22 136.16 -116.80
C LEU A 832 55.70 135.95 -116.93
N GLN A 833 55.11 135.00 -116.20
CA GLN A 833 53.65 134.80 -116.17
C GLN A 833 52.91 135.99 -115.57
N LEU A 834 53.48 136.65 -114.56
CA LEU A 834 52.96 137.92 -114.03
C LEU A 834 52.96 139.02 -115.11
N LYS A 835 54.01 139.12 -115.93
CA LYS A 835 54.02 140.04 -117.10
C LYS A 835 53.02 139.63 -118.19
N ILE A 836 52.85 138.34 -118.46
CA ILE A 836 51.85 137.85 -119.41
C ILE A 836 50.43 138.20 -118.93
N LYS A 837 50.15 138.11 -117.62
CA LYS A 837 48.87 138.55 -117.04
C LYS A 837 48.65 140.06 -117.19
N SER A 838 49.68 140.91 -117.01
CA SER A 838 49.53 142.35 -117.27
C SER A 838 49.33 142.67 -118.75
N TYR A 839 50.02 141.96 -119.67
CA TYR A 839 49.85 142.18 -121.11
C TYR A 839 48.52 141.65 -121.64
N LYS A 840 47.98 140.54 -121.12
CA LYS A 840 46.61 140.09 -121.47
C LYS A 840 45.56 141.15 -121.16
N ARG A 841 45.62 141.76 -119.97
CA ARG A 841 44.69 142.83 -119.59
C ARG A 841 44.77 144.06 -120.51
N GLN A 842 45.96 144.37 -121.04
CA GLN A 842 46.13 145.43 -122.04
C GLN A 842 45.66 145.03 -123.45
N VAL A 843 45.55 143.74 -123.77
CA VAL A 843 44.96 143.25 -125.03
C VAL A 843 43.43 143.25 -124.92
N GLU A 844 42.88 142.80 -123.80
CA GLU A 844 41.44 142.77 -123.51
C GLU A 844 40.81 144.18 -123.62
N GLU A 845 41.48 145.22 -123.08
CA GLU A 845 41.08 146.64 -123.22
C GLU A 845 41.10 147.15 -124.68
N ILE A 846 41.93 146.56 -125.56
CA ILE A 846 41.99 146.91 -126.99
C ILE A 846 40.95 146.12 -127.81
N GLU A 847 40.65 144.88 -127.42
CA GLU A 847 39.66 144.02 -128.09
C GLU A 847 38.22 144.53 -127.89
N GLU A 848 37.87 145.11 -126.74
CA GLU A 848 36.59 145.81 -126.56
C GLU A 848 36.44 147.00 -127.54
N GLN A 849 37.51 147.78 -127.74
CA GLN A 849 37.49 148.93 -128.66
C GLN A 849 37.51 148.50 -130.14
N ALA A 850 38.07 147.34 -130.47
CA ALA A 850 37.92 146.73 -131.79
C ALA A 850 36.46 146.28 -132.04
N THR A 851 35.83 145.64 -131.05
CA THR A 851 34.47 145.11 -131.14
C THR A 851 33.42 146.20 -131.37
N ILE A 852 33.56 147.36 -130.71
CA ILE A 852 32.69 148.53 -130.93
C ILE A 852 32.77 149.02 -132.39
N ASN A 853 33.95 148.99 -133.02
CA ASN A 853 34.09 149.42 -134.43
C ASN A 853 33.55 148.38 -135.43
N LEU A 854 33.68 147.09 -135.12
CA LEU A 854 33.11 146.01 -135.95
C LEU A 854 31.58 146.13 -136.09
N SER A 855 30.89 146.59 -135.04
CA SER A 855 29.44 146.82 -135.05
C SER A 855 28.98 147.87 -136.07
N LYS A 856 29.83 148.88 -136.36
CA LYS A 856 29.52 149.97 -137.31
C LYS A 856 29.68 149.49 -138.75
N PHE A 857 30.69 148.67 -139.03
CA PHE A 857 30.96 148.14 -140.37
C PHE A 857 29.81 147.26 -140.91
N ARG A 858 29.17 146.46 -140.03
CA ARG A 858 28.03 145.60 -140.40
C ARG A 858 26.80 146.40 -140.87
N LYS A 859 26.61 147.65 -140.41
CA LYS A 859 25.52 148.50 -140.91
C LYS A 859 25.75 148.95 -142.36
N THR A 860 26.97 149.37 -142.68
CA THR A 860 27.35 149.82 -144.03
C THR A 860 27.49 148.69 -145.05
N GLN A 861 27.55 147.43 -144.62
CA GLN A 861 27.58 146.28 -145.54
C GLN A 861 26.19 145.95 -146.08
N HIS A 862 25.15 145.99 -145.23
CA HIS A 862 23.79 145.60 -145.63
C HIS A 862 23.14 146.61 -146.60
N GLU A 863 23.59 147.87 -146.58
CA GLU A 863 23.21 148.91 -147.54
C GLU A 863 23.86 148.74 -148.93
N LEU A 864 24.83 147.82 -149.08
CA LEU A 864 25.47 147.47 -150.35
C LEU A 864 24.77 146.28 -151.03
N GLU A 865 24.47 145.24 -150.26
CA GLU A 865 23.85 143.99 -150.73
C GLU A 865 22.50 144.25 -151.44
N ASP A 866 21.68 145.15 -150.89
CA ASP A 866 20.36 145.57 -151.43
C ASP A 866 20.45 146.37 -152.76
N ALA A 867 21.67 146.82 -153.13
CA ALA A 867 21.96 147.48 -154.40
C ALA A 867 22.49 146.50 -155.47
N GLU A 868 23.12 145.39 -155.07
CA GLU A 868 23.73 144.42 -155.98
C GLU A 868 22.69 143.46 -156.60
N GLU A 869 21.65 143.04 -155.87
CA GLU A 869 20.53 142.26 -156.44
C GLU A 869 19.80 142.98 -157.60
N ARG A 870 19.85 144.32 -157.62
CA ARG A 870 19.26 145.15 -158.69
C ARG A 870 20.15 145.22 -159.94
N ALA A 871 21.42 144.81 -159.84
CA ALA A 871 22.37 144.78 -160.95
C ALA A 871 22.32 143.45 -161.74
N GLU A 872 22.29 142.30 -161.06
CA GLU A 872 22.35 140.99 -161.73
C GLU A 872 21.18 140.76 -162.72
N ILE A 873 19.97 141.22 -162.37
CA ILE A 873 18.78 141.11 -163.23
C ILE A 873 18.96 141.91 -164.53
N ALA A 874 19.76 142.99 -164.52
CA ALA A 874 20.07 143.76 -165.73
C ALA A 874 21.12 143.04 -166.62
N GLU A 875 22.19 142.50 -166.03
CA GLU A 875 23.30 141.91 -166.79
C GLU A 875 22.92 140.64 -167.58
N GLY A 876 21.98 139.84 -167.05
CA GLY A 876 21.46 138.65 -167.74
C GLY A 876 20.82 138.93 -169.12
N SER A 877 20.43 140.18 -169.40
CA SER A 877 19.68 140.54 -170.61
C SER A 877 20.53 141.03 -171.79
N LEU A 878 21.75 141.51 -171.56
CA LEU A 878 22.59 142.15 -172.60
C LEU A 878 23.72 141.28 -173.15
N ASN A 879 24.04 140.14 -172.52
CA ASN A 879 24.98 139.14 -173.07
C ASN A 879 24.49 138.42 -174.36
N LYS A 880 23.34 138.82 -174.94
CA LYS A 880 22.91 138.44 -176.29
C LYS A 880 23.27 139.46 -177.39
N LEU A 881 23.78 140.65 -177.06
CA LEU A 881 24.26 141.65 -178.03
C LEU A 881 25.67 142.16 -177.61
N ARG A 882 26.75 141.49 -178.00
CA ARG A 882 27.36 141.58 -179.35
C ARG A 882 27.49 143.01 -179.92
N ALA A 883 27.76 144.03 -179.09
CA ALA A 883 28.15 145.35 -179.58
C ALA A 883 29.27 146.04 -178.75
N ARG A 884 30.52 145.80 -179.17
CA ARG A 884 31.54 146.84 -179.47
C ARG A 884 32.24 147.57 -178.29
N ASN A 885 33.59 147.57 -178.36
CA ASN A 885 34.60 148.25 -177.51
C ASN A 885 34.88 147.55 -176.15
N ARG A 886 36.12 147.42 -175.63
CA ARG A 886 37.39 148.21 -175.60
C ARG A 886 37.46 149.29 -174.49
N GLY A 887 38.19 148.96 -173.42
CA GLY A 887 38.85 149.83 -172.42
C GLY A 887 39.59 148.93 -171.39
N THR A 888 40.85 149.07 -170.96
CA THR A 888 41.65 150.20 -170.38
C THR A 888 41.24 150.54 -168.93
N VAL A 889 42.12 150.67 -167.91
CA VAL A 889 43.60 150.48 -167.80
C VAL A 889 44.03 150.37 -166.29
N SER A 890 45.33 150.19 -166.02
CA SER A 890 46.08 150.30 -164.71
C SER A 890 45.88 151.67 -163.97
N PRO A 891 46.48 152.04 -162.78
CA PRO A 891 47.75 151.58 -162.16
C PRO A 891 48.01 151.63 -160.60
N ALA A 892 48.99 150.82 -160.16
CA ALA A 892 50.18 151.07 -159.30
C ALA A 892 50.23 151.86 -157.93
N THR A 893 51.29 151.52 -157.15
CA THR A 893 52.03 152.28 -156.09
C THR A 893 51.38 152.45 -154.68
N ARG A 894 52.11 152.70 -153.55
CA ARG A 894 53.51 153.17 -153.33
C ARG A 894 54.17 152.77 -151.97
N ILE A 895 55.39 152.19 -152.03
CA ILE A 895 56.65 152.44 -151.26
C ILE A 895 56.65 153.06 -149.83
N THR A 896 57.40 152.48 -148.86
CA THR A 896 58.13 153.19 -147.76
C THR A 896 59.26 152.33 -147.12
N ILE A 897 60.10 152.83 -146.16
CA ILE A 897 61.45 152.25 -145.83
C ILE A 897 62.13 152.73 -144.49
N LYS A 898 63.14 151.98 -143.95
CA LYS A 898 64.21 152.33 -142.92
C LYS A 898 63.83 152.23 -141.40
N ARG A 899 64.73 152.10 -140.35
CA ARG A 899 66.23 152.02 -140.20
C ARG A 899 66.77 151.50 -138.80
N THR A 900 67.82 150.65 -138.78
CA THR A 900 69.07 150.59 -137.91
C THR A 900 69.15 150.51 -136.35
N VAL A 901 70.28 149.89 -135.86
CA VAL A 901 71.14 150.15 -134.64
C VAL A 901 70.86 149.39 -133.28
N VAL A 902 71.82 149.06 -132.35
CA VAL A 902 73.24 148.52 -132.43
C VAL A 902 73.88 148.10 -131.04
N LYS A 903 74.79 147.08 -131.01
CA LYS A 903 75.89 146.67 -130.05
C LYS A 903 75.79 146.70 -128.49
N ARG A 904 76.28 145.62 -127.82
CA ARG A 904 77.34 145.49 -126.71
C ARG A 904 77.05 144.33 -125.71
N SER A 905 77.96 143.79 -124.86
CA SER A 905 79.35 143.23 -125.03
C SER A 905 79.99 142.76 -123.68
N LEU A 906 80.79 141.66 -123.65
CA LEU A 906 81.76 141.20 -122.59
C LEU A 906 81.13 140.60 -121.28
N SER A 907 81.55 139.49 -120.60
CA SER A 907 82.84 138.85 -120.15
C SER A 907 83.33 139.32 -118.74
N PRO A 908 84.21 138.63 -117.94
CA PRO A 908 84.86 137.29 -118.07
C PRO A 908 85.15 136.52 -116.70
N VAL A 909 86.03 135.48 -116.74
CA VAL A 909 87.04 135.06 -115.71
C VAL A 909 86.74 134.01 -114.57
N LYS A 910 87.54 132.92 -114.64
CA LYS A 910 88.15 132.00 -113.62
C LYS A 910 87.34 130.95 -112.81
N GLN A 911 88.03 129.79 -112.70
CA GLN A 911 87.73 128.50 -112.08
C GLN A 911 86.50 127.78 -112.64
#